data_AF-A0A246RCK1-F1
#
_entry.id   AF-A0A246RCK1-F1
#
_cell.length_a   1.000
_cell.length_b   1.000
_cell.length_c   1.000
_cell.angle_alpha   90.00
_cell.angle_beta   90.00
_cell.angle_gamma   90.00
#
_symmetry.space_group_name_H-M   'P 1'
#
loop_
_entity.id
_entity.type
_entity.pdbx_description
1 polymer ?
#
loop_
_entity_poly.entity_id
_entity_poly.type
_entity_poly.pdbx_seq_one_letter_code
_entity_poly.pdbx_strand_id
1 'polypeptide(L)'
;MREERVHVIAGNAFAVSDAHGDMEVDPRAPVGLFSFDTRFLSRWVLTIDGQRLHALSRDDMTYFETRFFLVPGTASHYVDADVSVIRHRSIDDSFTEQLTVLNHSAEPAEFVVRMEVDADFADTSEIRSPTLRRITTVASPADAVLRLRYERDRFAREATVSSTAPADVDEGGFTYRITVPAHGTWITDLHVGMSIRGEGGHDLRESLESHRLRVRHDMRHDLDDWLDRAPQLVSERERLPAVYEQALTDLAALRYVPLAYSGRVPVGGLPWAMALYGRDALITCLMTLPFTPELAPNTLRMLALLQGGRLDDQHDEEPGKILGELRYGESAAFDEQPTGLYYGAADTTPLFVILLDEYERWSGDAALVRQLRHPARMALDWIDGYGDLTGDGYLRYQRRNTRNGLVNQGWRNSPDAIVHADGRAPAGPRATCELQGYAYDAKRRGARLAREFWGEPEYADLLERQAAALRERFNRDFWLPRQEHYASALEPDGTPVAALTSQLGHLLWSGIVAEERSAALAAHLVGPQLFSGFGVRTFADGQLAYNPVGAHLGAVWPSDNALVAAGLRRYHHDEEAARVADGIFAMADLVGGSVPEVIAGYPRAVTGYPVQLPMAGRPQSWSAGALLMLLGTLLGLRPCGDNLLVNPALPDGFGRIELLDVPGRWGRADAYGRDRSAVRPGHRPRLR
;
A
#
# COMPACT_ATOMS: atom_id res chain seq x y z
N MET A 1 -15.13 23.36 -2.61
CA MET A 1 -15.32 22.03 -3.22
C MET A 1 -13.95 21.55 -3.66
N ARG A 2 -13.54 20.33 -3.31
CA ARG A 2 -12.29 19.75 -3.81
C ARG A 2 -12.52 19.37 -5.27
N GLU A 3 -11.61 19.76 -6.16
CA GLU A 3 -11.58 19.22 -7.51
C GLU A 3 -11.32 17.71 -7.42
N GLU A 4 -12.17 16.94 -8.09
CA GLU A 4 -11.99 15.50 -8.24
C GLU A 4 -10.69 15.24 -8.99
N ARG A 5 -9.88 14.31 -8.49
CA ARG A 5 -8.62 13.91 -9.09
C ARG A 5 -8.79 12.55 -9.75
N VAL A 6 -8.30 12.43 -10.97
CA VAL A 6 -8.35 11.21 -11.75
C VAL A 6 -6.95 10.64 -11.85
N HIS A 7 -6.82 9.32 -11.77
CA HIS A 7 -5.53 8.67 -11.84
C HIS A 7 -5.58 7.41 -12.70
N VAL A 8 -4.44 7.14 -13.36
CA VAL A 8 -4.14 5.85 -13.99
C VAL A 8 -2.79 5.36 -13.45
N ILE A 9 -2.66 4.06 -13.22
CA ILE A 9 -1.52 3.45 -12.52
C ILE A 9 -1.03 2.22 -13.29
N ALA A 10 0.29 2.02 -13.32
CA ALA A 10 0.93 0.81 -13.81
C ALA A 10 2.17 0.49 -12.97
N GLY A 11 1.95 -0.04 -11.77
CA GLY A 11 3.02 -0.34 -10.82
C GLY A 11 3.57 0.94 -10.20
N ASN A 12 4.80 1.33 -10.55
CA ASN A 12 5.43 2.55 -10.03
C ASN A 12 5.34 3.75 -10.99
N ALA A 13 4.74 3.55 -12.17
CA ALA A 13 4.35 4.63 -13.07
C ALA A 13 2.89 4.99 -12.84
N PHE A 14 2.57 6.27 -12.76
CA PHE A 14 1.20 6.74 -12.57
C PHE A 14 1.02 8.17 -13.09
N ALA A 15 -0.20 8.50 -13.49
CA ALA A 15 -0.56 9.86 -13.86
C ALA A 15 -1.70 10.34 -12.97
N VAL A 16 -1.63 11.58 -12.49
CA VAL A 16 -2.69 12.24 -11.73
C VAL A 16 -3.07 13.53 -12.44
N SER A 17 -4.35 13.67 -12.76
CA SER A 17 -4.93 14.86 -13.40
C SER A 17 -6.15 15.38 -12.64
N ASP A 18 -6.67 16.51 -13.09
CA ASP A 18 -8.03 16.92 -12.74
C ASP A 18 -9.10 16.05 -13.44
N ALA A 19 -10.37 16.38 -13.22
CA ALA A 19 -11.54 15.72 -13.81
C ALA A 19 -11.66 15.87 -15.34
N HIS A 20 -10.91 16.79 -15.95
CA HIS A 20 -10.89 17.04 -17.40
C HIS A 20 -9.74 16.29 -18.10
N GLY A 21 -8.89 15.64 -17.31
CA GLY A 21 -7.67 15.00 -17.78
C GLY A 21 -6.47 15.95 -17.82
N ASP A 22 -6.61 17.22 -17.45
CA ASP A 22 -5.51 18.18 -17.50
C ASP A 22 -4.56 17.99 -16.31
N MET A 23 -3.26 18.07 -16.59
CA MET A 23 -2.22 18.07 -15.56
C MET A 23 -1.62 19.47 -15.48
N GLU A 24 -1.75 20.09 -14.32
CA GLU A 24 -1.10 21.35 -13.97
C GLU A 24 -0.61 21.27 -12.52
N VAL A 25 0.58 21.79 -12.25
CA VAL A 25 1.19 21.76 -10.93
C VAL A 25 0.26 22.38 -9.87
N ASP A 26 -0.16 21.56 -8.90
CA ASP A 26 -0.86 22.01 -7.69
C ASP A 26 0.07 21.83 -6.48
N PRO A 27 0.45 22.89 -5.76
CA PRO A 27 1.28 22.77 -4.55
C PRO A 27 0.67 21.86 -3.46
N ARG A 28 -0.64 21.58 -3.54
CA ARG A 28 -1.39 20.78 -2.56
C ARG A 28 -1.60 19.33 -2.99
N ALA A 29 -1.28 18.97 -4.24
CA ALA A 29 -1.53 17.64 -4.79
C ALA A 29 -0.46 17.24 -5.82
N PRO A 30 -0.04 15.96 -5.87
CA PRO A 30 0.96 15.48 -6.82
C PRO A 30 0.34 15.26 -8.20
N VAL A 31 -0.01 16.34 -8.87
CA VAL A 31 -0.52 16.35 -10.26
C VAL A 31 0.66 16.24 -11.23
N GLY A 32 0.51 15.41 -12.25
CA GLY A 32 1.53 15.13 -13.26
C GLY A 32 1.63 13.65 -13.65
N LEU A 33 2.60 13.35 -14.53
CA LEU A 33 2.99 11.98 -14.89
C LEU A 33 4.26 11.61 -14.13
N PHE A 34 4.25 10.50 -13.42
CA PHE A 34 5.31 10.05 -12.53
C PHE A 34 5.79 8.66 -12.88
N SER A 35 7.09 8.42 -12.67
CA SER A 35 7.70 7.09 -12.74
C SER A 35 8.99 7.08 -11.94
N PHE A 36 9.25 6.02 -11.16
CA PHE A 36 10.46 5.87 -10.32
C PHE A 36 10.77 7.14 -9.50
N ASP A 37 9.78 7.58 -8.72
CA ASP A 37 9.81 8.77 -7.84
C ASP A 37 10.03 10.12 -8.55
N THR A 38 10.02 10.18 -9.89
CA THR A 38 10.25 11.41 -10.67
C THR A 38 8.98 11.85 -11.40
N ARG A 39 8.63 13.14 -11.35
CA ARG A 39 7.59 13.75 -12.20
C ARG A 39 8.12 14.04 -13.60
N PHE A 40 7.86 13.16 -14.56
CA PHE A 40 8.27 13.32 -15.96
C PHE A 40 7.50 14.43 -16.69
N LEU A 41 6.21 14.62 -16.39
CA LEU A 41 5.42 15.74 -16.94
C LEU A 41 4.75 16.52 -15.82
N SER A 42 5.00 17.83 -15.80
CA SER A 42 4.39 18.80 -14.88
C SER A 42 3.19 19.52 -15.52
N ARG A 43 3.11 19.49 -16.86
CA ARG A 43 2.00 20.04 -17.65
C ARG A 43 1.56 19.09 -18.75
N TRP A 44 0.25 18.86 -18.84
CA TRP A 44 -0.40 18.10 -19.91
C TRP A 44 -1.82 18.66 -20.11
N VAL A 45 -1.93 19.72 -20.89
CA VAL A 45 -3.14 20.55 -20.99
C VAL A 45 -3.66 20.57 -22.41
N LEU A 46 -4.93 20.23 -22.58
CA LEU A 46 -5.59 20.21 -23.89
C LEU A 46 -6.50 21.42 -24.08
N THR A 47 -6.35 22.11 -25.22
CA THR A 47 -7.25 23.19 -25.64
C THR A 47 -7.69 23.02 -27.10
N ILE A 48 -8.88 23.53 -27.41
CA ILE A 48 -9.39 23.70 -28.77
C ILE A 48 -9.71 25.17 -28.99
N ASP A 49 -9.15 25.76 -30.05
CA ASP A 49 -9.27 27.18 -30.40
C ASP A 49 -8.93 28.12 -29.23
N GLY A 50 -7.93 27.72 -28.43
CA GLY A 50 -7.49 28.43 -27.23
C GLY A 50 -8.41 28.30 -26.02
N GLN A 51 -9.50 27.53 -26.12
CA GLN A 51 -10.42 27.28 -25.01
C GLN A 51 -10.07 25.98 -24.26
N ARG A 52 -10.17 26.04 -22.93
CA ARG A 52 -10.14 24.85 -22.07
C ARG A 52 -11.38 24.00 -22.30
N LEU A 53 -11.22 22.70 -22.04
CA LEU A 53 -12.29 21.73 -22.16
C LEU A 53 -12.95 21.47 -20.81
N HIS A 54 -14.24 21.19 -20.84
CA HIS A 54 -15.02 20.80 -19.68
C HIS A 54 -15.54 19.37 -19.85
N ALA A 55 -15.53 18.59 -18.77
CA ALA A 55 -15.98 17.21 -18.77
C ALA A 55 -17.50 17.14 -18.68
N LEU A 56 -18.12 16.44 -19.62
CA LEU A 56 -19.53 16.05 -19.56
C LEU A 56 -19.69 14.75 -18.76
N SER A 57 -18.77 13.82 -18.97
CA SER A 57 -18.69 12.56 -18.25
C SER A 57 -17.27 11.98 -18.30
N ARG A 58 -17.05 11.00 -17.44
CA ARG A 58 -15.83 10.22 -17.35
C ARG A 58 -16.21 8.74 -17.22
N ASP A 59 -15.41 7.88 -17.83
CA ASP A 59 -15.55 6.43 -17.76
C ASP A 59 -14.21 5.83 -17.32
N ASP A 60 -14.17 5.33 -16.09
CA ASP A 60 -13.01 4.63 -15.52
C ASP A 60 -13.13 3.14 -15.86
N MET A 61 -12.47 2.74 -16.94
CA MET A 61 -12.61 1.38 -17.44
C MET A 61 -11.77 0.39 -16.62
N THR A 62 -10.53 0.74 -16.31
CA THR A 62 -9.61 -0.04 -15.46
C THR A 62 -8.69 0.90 -14.67
N TYR A 63 -7.87 0.34 -13.77
CA TYR A 63 -6.90 1.14 -13.01
C TYR A 63 -5.81 1.80 -13.87
N PHE A 64 -5.64 1.36 -15.12
CA PHE A 64 -4.62 1.86 -16.05
C PHE A 64 -5.21 2.57 -17.27
N GLU A 65 -6.54 2.69 -17.36
CA GLU A 65 -7.23 3.20 -18.55
C GLU A 65 -8.49 3.98 -18.18
N THR A 66 -8.61 5.22 -18.68
CA THR A 66 -9.75 6.11 -18.42
C THR A 66 -10.11 6.91 -19.67
N ARG A 67 -11.40 7.25 -19.81
CA ARG A 67 -11.93 8.06 -20.91
C ARG A 67 -12.64 9.29 -20.39
N PHE A 68 -12.37 10.42 -21.04
CA PHE A 68 -13.02 11.69 -20.77
C PHE A 68 -13.83 12.11 -21.98
N PHE A 69 -15.08 12.52 -21.76
CA PHE A 69 -15.95 13.09 -22.78
C PHE A 69 -16.10 14.57 -22.52
N LEU A 70 -15.57 15.39 -23.42
CA LEU A 70 -15.32 16.79 -23.17
C LEU A 70 -15.94 17.69 -24.26
N VAL A 71 -16.20 18.95 -23.90
CA VAL A 71 -16.60 20.02 -24.84
C VAL A 71 -15.80 21.29 -24.57
N PRO A 72 -15.51 22.13 -25.58
CA PRO A 72 -14.89 23.43 -25.35
C PRO A 72 -15.78 24.40 -24.58
N GLY A 73 -15.16 25.27 -23.78
CA GLY A 73 -15.83 26.35 -23.07
C GLY A 73 -16.34 25.97 -21.67
N THR A 74 -17.24 26.77 -21.11
CA THR A 74 -17.79 26.54 -19.76
C THR A 74 -19.13 25.81 -19.82
N ALA A 75 -19.34 24.85 -18.94
CA ALA A 75 -20.61 24.13 -18.84
C ALA A 75 -21.73 25.08 -18.36
N SER A 76 -22.49 25.62 -19.32
CA SER A 76 -23.80 26.22 -19.06
C SER A 76 -24.90 25.18 -19.34
N HIS A 77 -26.10 25.38 -18.82
CA HIS A 77 -27.25 24.48 -19.06
C HIS A 77 -27.71 24.44 -20.53
N TYR A 78 -27.03 25.14 -21.45
CA TYR A 78 -27.42 25.38 -22.84
C TYR A 78 -26.25 25.22 -23.84
N VAL A 79 -25.22 24.45 -23.53
CA VAL A 79 -24.10 24.24 -24.47
C VAL A 79 -24.54 23.27 -25.57
N ASP A 80 -25.04 23.82 -26.68
CA ASP A 80 -25.18 23.14 -27.97
C ASP A 80 -23.81 23.21 -28.66
N ALA A 81 -22.85 22.40 -28.20
CA ALA A 81 -21.51 22.38 -28.76
C ALA A 81 -21.51 21.56 -30.06
N ASP A 82 -21.23 22.23 -31.17
CA ASP A 82 -20.99 21.60 -32.48
C ASP A 82 -19.70 20.77 -32.53
N VAL A 83 -18.94 20.72 -31.43
CA VAL A 83 -17.70 19.93 -31.30
C VAL A 83 -17.63 19.25 -29.94
N SER A 84 -17.19 18.01 -29.93
CA SER A 84 -16.82 17.29 -28.71
C SER A 84 -15.47 16.63 -28.84
N VAL A 85 -14.82 16.41 -27.72
CA VAL A 85 -13.51 15.75 -27.63
C VAL A 85 -13.61 14.53 -26.76
N ILE A 86 -13.02 13.42 -27.21
CA ILE A 86 -12.78 12.24 -26.37
C ILE A 86 -11.28 12.15 -26.13
N ARG A 87 -10.89 12.17 -24.86
CA ARG A 87 -9.53 11.78 -24.44
C ARG A 87 -9.59 10.35 -23.96
N HIS A 88 -8.80 9.49 -24.55
CA HIS A 88 -8.64 8.12 -24.10
C HIS A 88 -7.21 7.91 -23.63
N ARG A 89 -7.06 7.72 -22.32
CA ARG A 89 -5.77 7.68 -21.64
C ARG A 89 -5.48 6.28 -21.14
N SER A 90 -4.26 5.81 -21.40
CA SER A 90 -3.73 4.57 -20.85
C SER A 90 -2.31 4.73 -20.34
N ILE A 91 -1.92 3.92 -19.36
CA ILE A 91 -0.54 3.87 -18.85
C ILE A 91 -0.08 2.42 -18.68
N ASP A 92 1.15 2.15 -19.10
CA ASP A 92 1.85 0.88 -18.91
C ASP A 92 3.31 1.14 -18.49
N ASP A 93 4.28 0.83 -19.34
CA ASP A 93 5.66 1.31 -19.24
C ASP A 93 5.85 2.71 -19.85
N SER A 94 4.84 3.15 -20.60
CA SER A 94 4.68 4.43 -21.28
C SER A 94 3.33 5.05 -20.92
N PHE A 95 3.13 6.30 -21.28
CA PHE A 95 1.83 6.96 -21.16
C PHE A 95 1.30 7.30 -22.55
N THR A 96 0.09 6.87 -22.86
CA THR A 96 -0.55 7.12 -24.16
C THR A 96 -1.85 7.87 -23.96
N GLU A 97 -2.09 8.87 -24.80
CA GLU A 97 -3.35 9.57 -24.88
C GLU A 97 -3.82 9.71 -26.32
N GLN A 98 -4.92 9.05 -26.64
CA GLN A 98 -5.62 9.21 -27.90
C GLN A 98 -6.60 10.39 -27.79
N LEU A 99 -6.49 11.32 -28.72
CA LEU A 99 -7.37 12.47 -28.87
C LEU A 99 -8.30 12.23 -30.05
N THR A 100 -9.60 12.32 -29.80
CA THR A 100 -10.63 12.26 -30.85
C THR A 100 -11.41 13.57 -30.85
N VAL A 101 -11.44 14.28 -31.97
CA VAL A 101 -12.27 15.49 -32.16
C VAL A 101 -13.40 15.15 -33.10
N LEU A 102 -14.65 15.35 -32.65
CA LEU A 102 -15.86 15.08 -33.41
C LEU A 102 -16.53 16.41 -33.78
N ASN A 103 -16.84 16.59 -35.05
CA ASN A 103 -17.67 17.70 -35.54
C ASN A 103 -19.12 17.24 -35.65
N HIS A 104 -20.02 17.86 -34.90
CA HIS A 104 -21.46 17.55 -34.89
C HIS A 104 -22.27 18.43 -35.84
N SER A 105 -21.65 19.46 -36.43
CA SER A 105 -22.32 20.36 -37.38
C SER A 105 -22.50 19.73 -38.77
N ALA A 106 -23.40 20.34 -39.55
CA ALA A 106 -23.70 19.94 -40.93
C ALA A 106 -22.68 20.47 -41.96
N GLU A 107 -21.67 21.24 -41.53
CA GLU A 107 -20.64 21.81 -42.40
C GLU A 107 -19.24 21.37 -41.94
N PRO A 108 -18.23 21.30 -42.82
CA PRO A 108 -16.84 21.12 -42.40
C PRO A 108 -16.40 22.26 -41.47
N ALA A 109 -15.71 21.93 -40.38
CA ALA A 109 -15.20 22.88 -39.40
C ALA A 109 -13.68 22.81 -39.29
N GLU A 110 -13.05 23.96 -39.07
CA GLU A 110 -11.62 24.06 -38.81
C GLU A 110 -11.38 24.26 -37.31
N PHE A 111 -10.42 23.51 -36.76
CA PHE A 111 -10.05 23.59 -35.35
C PHE A 111 -8.54 23.71 -35.19
N VAL A 112 -8.13 24.46 -34.17
CA VAL A 112 -6.77 24.49 -33.65
C VAL A 112 -6.72 23.69 -32.35
N VAL A 113 -6.23 22.46 -32.42
CA VAL A 113 -6.03 21.60 -31.26
C VAL A 113 -4.62 21.83 -30.72
N ARG A 114 -4.50 22.18 -29.44
CA ARG A 114 -3.21 22.43 -28.78
C ARG A 114 -3.07 21.54 -27.56
N MET A 115 -2.04 20.71 -27.56
CA MET A 115 -1.56 19.99 -26.37
C MET A 115 -0.33 20.72 -25.83
N GLU A 116 -0.45 21.31 -24.66
CA GLU A 116 0.67 21.93 -23.94
C GLU A 116 1.36 20.90 -23.06
N VAL A 117 2.69 20.86 -23.17
CA VAL A 117 3.56 19.89 -22.53
C VAL A 117 4.67 20.63 -21.82
N ASP A 118 4.90 20.30 -20.55
CA ASP A 118 6.04 20.77 -19.78
C ASP A 118 6.48 19.70 -18.79
N ALA A 119 7.73 19.78 -18.37
CA ALA A 119 8.35 18.88 -17.41
C ALA A 119 9.04 19.69 -16.32
N ASP A 120 9.13 19.13 -15.12
CA ASP A 120 10.02 19.67 -14.09
C ASP A 120 10.97 18.64 -13.49
N PHE A 121 10.77 17.34 -13.76
CA PHE A 121 11.56 16.24 -13.21
C PHE A 121 11.67 16.29 -11.69
N ALA A 122 10.66 16.83 -11.01
CA ALA A 122 10.64 16.94 -9.56
C ALA A 122 10.64 15.56 -8.89
N ASP A 123 11.46 15.40 -7.87
CA ASP A 123 11.38 14.25 -6.96
C ASP A 123 10.03 14.28 -6.22
N THR A 124 9.45 13.12 -5.96
CA THR A 124 8.22 12.95 -5.19
C THR A 124 8.30 13.61 -3.81
N SER A 125 9.47 13.62 -3.17
CA SER A 125 9.67 14.32 -1.89
C SER A 125 9.61 15.84 -2.01
N GLU A 126 9.83 16.40 -3.20
CA GLU A 126 9.91 17.84 -3.44
C GLU A 126 8.63 18.44 -4.05
N ILE A 127 7.62 17.63 -4.42
CA ILE A 127 6.43 18.09 -5.17
C ILE A 127 5.76 19.34 -4.56
N ARG A 128 5.75 19.47 -3.23
CA ARG A 128 5.14 20.62 -2.53
C ARG A 128 5.95 21.91 -2.68
N SER A 129 7.24 21.80 -2.98
CA SER A 129 8.19 22.91 -3.10
C SER A 129 9.30 22.48 -4.07
N PRO A 130 8.99 22.32 -5.37
CA PRO A 130 9.90 21.73 -6.32
C PRO A 130 11.09 22.66 -6.57
N THR A 131 12.29 22.09 -6.61
CA THR A 131 13.50 22.83 -6.98
C THR A 131 13.46 23.20 -8.46
N LEU A 132 13.83 24.44 -8.80
CA LEU A 132 13.98 24.87 -10.18
C LEU A 132 15.13 24.10 -10.86
N ARG A 133 14.82 23.38 -11.92
CA ARG A 133 15.77 22.58 -12.70
C ARG A 133 15.98 23.18 -14.08
N ARG A 134 17.21 23.06 -14.60
CA ARG A 134 17.52 23.44 -15.99
C ARG A 134 17.17 22.28 -16.90
N ILE A 135 16.15 22.47 -17.72
CA ILE A 135 15.65 21.44 -18.63
C ILE A 135 16.11 21.78 -20.04
N THR A 136 16.59 20.77 -20.75
CA THR A 136 16.91 20.87 -22.17
C THR A 136 15.71 20.38 -22.96
N THR A 137 15.11 21.28 -23.74
CA THR A 137 13.95 20.98 -24.59
C THR A 137 14.36 21.00 -26.05
N VAL A 138 14.01 19.94 -26.79
CA VAL A 138 14.30 19.81 -28.22
C VAL A 138 13.01 19.42 -28.95
N ALA A 139 12.48 20.35 -29.75
CA ALA A 139 11.37 20.11 -30.65
C ALA A 139 11.89 19.68 -32.03
N SER A 140 11.34 18.59 -32.56
CA SER A 140 11.52 18.14 -33.94
C SER A 140 10.16 18.14 -34.66
N PRO A 141 9.82 19.23 -35.38
CA PRO A 141 8.58 19.29 -36.16
C PRO A 141 8.51 18.23 -37.27
N ALA A 142 9.67 17.90 -37.88
CA ALA A 142 9.73 16.93 -38.97
C ALA A 142 9.36 15.51 -38.53
N ASP A 143 9.65 15.16 -37.27
CA ASP A 143 9.37 13.84 -36.70
C ASP A 143 8.10 13.83 -35.83
N ALA A 144 7.46 15.00 -35.63
CA ALA A 144 6.41 15.20 -34.64
C ALA A 144 6.82 14.70 -33.23
N VAL A 145 7.99 15.15 -32.75
CA VAL A 145 8.58 14.72 -31.47
C VAL A 145 9.01 15.92 -30.63
N LEU A 146 8.71 15.89 -29.33
CA LEU A 146 9.23 16.79 -28.31
C LEU A 146 10.01 16.00 -27.27
N ARG A 147 11.28 16.38 -27.04
CA ARG A 147 12.14 15.76 -26.01
C ARG A 147 12.43 16.76 -24.92
N LEU A 148 12.12 16.41 -23.68
CA LEU A 148 12.47 17.16 -22.47
C LEU A 148 13.47 16.34 -21.67
N ARG A 149 14.61 16.93 -21.33
CA ARG A 149 15.69 16.23 -20.61
C ARG A 149 16.18 17.02 -19.42
N TYR A 150 16.35 16.31 -18.31
CA TYR A 150 17.04 16.80 -17.12
C TYR A 150 18.25 15.92 -16.82
N GLU A 151 19.35 16.57 -16.43
CA GLU A 151 20.59 15.90 -16.04
C GLU A 151 21.27 16.66 -14.91
N ARG A 152 21.70 15.91 -13.90
CA ARG A 152 22.61 16.33 -12.83
C ARG A 152 23.61 15.21 -12.63
N ASP A 153 24.87 15.43 -12.99
CA ASP A 153 25.93 14.42 -12.94
C ASP A 153 25.49 13.05 -13.52
N ARG A 154 25.42 12.02 -12.67
CA ARG A 154 25.01 10.64 -13.05
C ARG A 154 23.49 10.42 -13.10
N PHE A 155 22.70 11.41 -12.70
CA PHE A 155 21.24 11.32 -12.68
C PHE A 155 20.66 11.99 -13.93
N ALA A 156 20.07 11.18 -14.81
CA ALA A 156 19.45 11.67 -16.04
C ALA A 156 18.05 11.10 -16.25
N ARG A 157 17.13 11.96 -16.68
CA ARG A 157 15.73 11.66 -16.97
C ARG A 157 15.32 12.32 -18.27
N GLU A 158 14.56 11.62 -19.09
CA GLU A 158 14.10 12.13 -20.38
C GLU A 158 12.64 11.75 -20.63
N ALA A 159 11.80 12.72 -20.97
CA ALA A 159 10.47 12.50 -21.50
C ALA A 159 10.52 12.72 -23.02
N THR A 160 10.14 11.70 -23.79
CA THR A 160 9.98 11.82 -25.26
C THR A 160 8.50 11.72 -25.58
N VAL A 161 7.92 12.80 -26.06
CA VAL A 161 6.53 12.86 -26.53
C VAL A 161 6.53 12.78 -28.05
N SER A 162 5.71 11.90 -28.62
CA SER A 162 5.54 11.77 -30.06
C SER A 162 4.07 11.73 -30.44
N SER A 163 3.76 12.17 -31.66
CA SER A 163 2.41 12.19 -32.22
C SER A 163 2.30 11.32 -33.47
N THR A 164 1.20 10.60 -33.64
CA THR A 164 0.94 9.85 -34.88
C THR A 164 0.47 10.73 -36.03
N ALA A 165 -0.21 11.85 -35.74
CA ALA A 165 -0.54 12.86 -36.73
C ALA A 165 0.58 13.90 -36.86
N PRO A 166 0.81 14.47 -38.06
CA PRO A 166 1.69 15.62 -38.24
C PRO A 166 1.24 16.79 -37.37
N ALA A 167 2.19 17.45 -36.72
CA ALA A 167 1.96 18.57 -35.82
C ALA A 167 3.04 19.63 -36.00
N ASP A 168 2.67 20.89 -35.75
CA ASP A 168 3.62 21.97 -35.52
C ASP A 168 4.11 21.85 -34.07
N VAL A 169 5.38 21.48 -33.88
CA VAL A 169 5.96 21.19 -32.56
C VAL A 169 6.89 22.32 -32.15
N ASP A 170 6.62 22.91 -30.99
CA ASP A 170 7.46 23.93 -30.37
C ASP A 170 7.94 23.46 -29.00
N GLU A 171 8.71 24.31 -28.29
CA GLU A 171 9.21 23.99 -26.95
C GLU A 171 8.09 23.79 -25.91
N GLY A 172 6.86 24.22 -26.20
CA GLY A 172 5.72 24.11 -25.30
C GLY A 172 4.73 22.99 -25.64
N GLY A 173 4.92 22.21 -26.72
CA GLY A 173 4.04 21.08 -27.07
C GLY A 173 3.68 20.97 -28.55
N PHE A 174 2.48 20.45 -28.82
CA PHE A 174 1.97 20.10 -30.17
C PHE A 174 0.79 20.97 -30.58
N THR A 175 0.82 21.52 -31.81
CA THR A 175 -0.29 22.26 -32.40
C THR A 175 -0.76 21.57 -33.69
N TYR A 176 -2.04 21.22 -33.73
CA TYR A 176 -2.69 20.62 -34.89
C TYR A 176 -3.69 21.62 -35.48
N ARG A 177 -3.55 21.92 -36.77
CA ARG A 177 -4.50 22.72 -37.53
C ARG A 177 -5.27 21.76 -38.44
N ILE A 178 -6.49 21.43 -38.03
CA ILE A 178 -7.27 20.33 -38.62
C ILE A 178 -8.55 20.85 -39.24
N THR A 179 -8.97 20.20 -40.32
CA THR A 179 -10.31 20.39 -40.90
C THR A 179 -11.08 19.08 -40.72
N VAL A 180 -12.19 19.12 -39.99
CA VAL A 180 -13.03 17.95 -39.71
C VAL A 180 -14.30 18.07 -40.54
N PRO A 181 -14.60 17.10 -41.43
CA PRO A 181 -15.84 17.11 -42.23
C PRO A 181 -17.10 17.23 -41.37
N ALA A 182 -18.22 17.62 -41.98
CA ALA A 182 -19.53 17.56 -41.36
C ALA A 182 -19.80 16.15 -40.81
N HIS A 183 -20.22 16.03 -39.54
CA HIS A 183 -20.37 14.75 -38.85
C HIS A 183 -19.11 13.85 -38.87
N GLY A 184 -17.94 14.45 -39.10
CA GLY A 184 -16.66 13.78 -39.25
C GLY A 184 -15.90 13.63 -37.94
N THR A 185 -14.76 12.95 -38.02
CA THR A 185 -13.89 12.69 -36.87
C THR A 185 -12.43 12.84 -37.26
N TRP A 186 -11.64 13.41 -36.36
CA TRP A 186 -10.18 13.41 -36.43
C TRP A 186 -9.60 12.72 -35.20
N ILE A 187 -8.55 11.91 -35.38
CA ILE A 187 -7.93 11.11 -34.34
C ILE A 187 -6.40 11.26 -34.42
N THR A 188 -5.75 11.41 -33.26
CA THR A 188 -4.29 11.24 -33.13
C THR A 188 -3.97 10.57 -31.81
N ASP A 189 -2.86 9.83 -31.77
CA ASP A 189 -2.28 9.31 -30.54
C ASP A 189 -1.06 10.13 -30.15
N LEU A 190 -0.98 10.50 -28.89
CA LEU A 190 0.20 11.06 -28.24
C LEU A 190 0.81 9.99 -27.34
N HIS A 191 2.10 9.69 -27.56
CA HIS A 191 2.84 8.71 -26.78
C HIS A 191 3.96 9.39 -26.00
N VAL A 192 4.08 9.11 -24.71
CA VAL A 192 5.11 9.62 -23.82
C VAL A 192 5.98 8.47 -23.33
N GLY A 193 7.20 8.40 -23.85
CA GLY A 193 8.26 7.54 -23.32
C GLY A 193 8.97 8.22 -22.15
N MET A 194 9.03 7.56 -21.00
CA MET A 194 9.69 8.06 -19.78
C MET A 194 11.01 7.31 -19.56
N SER A 195 12.16 7.88 -19.91
CA SER A 195 13.44 7.17 -19.83
C SER A 195 14.27 7.48 -18.59
N ILE A 196 14.87 6.44 -18.00
CA ILE A 196 15.84 6.50 -16.91
C ILE A 196 17.21 6.15 -17.49
N ARG A 197 18.02 7.17 -17.79
CA ARG A 197 19.29 6.95 -18.49
C ARG A 197 20.39 6.48 -17.54
N GLY A 198 21.03 5.37 -17.90
CA GLY A 198 22.20 4.83 -17.23
C GLY A 198 23.51 5.30 -17.86
N GLU A 199 24.63 4.79 -17.32
CA GLU A 199 25.96 4.96 -17.90
C GLU A 199 25.98 4.35 -19.32
N GLY A 200 26.32 5.15 -20.34
CA GLY A 200 26.22 4.77 -21.76
C GLY A 200 25.00 5.32 -22.50
N GLY A 201 24.07 6.02 -21.82
CA GLY A 201 22.99 6.78 -22.46
C GLY A 201 21.76 5.98 -22.87
N HIS A 202 21.71 4.68 -22.57
CA HIS A 202 20.56 3.80 -22.76
C HIS A 202 19.61 3.85 -21.55
N ASP A 203 18.34 3.48 -21.77
CA ASP A 203 17.39 3.32 -20.66
C ASP A 203 17.79 2.10 -19.82
N LEU A 204 17.98 2.28 -18.52
CA LEU A 204 18.33 1.19 -17.60
C LEU A 204 17.30 0.04 -17.68
N ARG A 205 16.03 0.35 -17.95
CA ARG A 205 14.95 -0.64 -18.01
C ARG A 205 15.02 -1.50 -19.27
N GLU A 206 15.55 -1.00 -20.40
CA GLU A 206 15.69 -1.79 -21.64
C GLU A 206 16.57 -3.03 -21.47
N SER A 207 17.51 -2.98 -20.51
CA SER A 207 18.38 -4.11 -20.18
C SER A 207 17.72 -5.16 -19.28
N LEU A 208 16.58 -4.85 -18.67
CA LEU A 208 15.82 -5.79 -17.84
C LEU A 208 15.00 -6.71 -18.76
N GLU A 209 15.29 -8.02 -18.78
CA GLU A 209 14.54 -9.01 -19.57
C GLU A 209 13.02 -8.96 -19.29
N SER A 210 12.64 -8.65 -18.05
CA SER A 210 11.26 -8.44 -17.62
C SER A 210 10.57 -7.27 -18.32
N HIS A 211 11.30 -6.17 -18.60
CA HIS A 211 10.77 -5.03 -19.34
C HIS A 211 10.55 -5.37 -20.82
N ARG A 212 11.44 -6.17 -21.42
CA ARG A 212 11.30 -6.64 -22.81
C ARG A 212 10.13 -7.61 -23.01
N LEU A 213 9.80 -8.40 -21.98
CA LEU A 213 8.63 -9.28 -21.97
C LEU A 213 7.32 -8.52 -21.68
N ARG A 214 7.35 -7.44 -20.88
CA ARG A 214 6.18 -6.61 -20.52
C ARG A 214 5.61 -5.82 -21.71
N VAL A 215 6.47 -5.29 -22.59
CA VAL A 215 6.06 -4.61 -23.84
C VAL A 215 5.24 -5.53 -24.78
N ARG A 216 5.18 -6.84 -24.51
CA ARG A 216 4.44 -7.83 -25.30
C ARG A 216 3.16 -8.38 -24.65
N HIS A 217 2.83 -8.00 -23.40
CA HIS A 217 1.64 -8.50 -22.70
C HIS A 217 0.55 -7.43 -22.57
N ASP A 218 -0.69 -7.82 -22.81
CA ASP A 218 -1.87 -6.98 -22.62
C ASP A 218 -2.18 -6.88 -21.11
N MET A 219 -2.15 -5.66 -20.55
CA MET A 219 -2.45 -5.42 -19.13
C MET A 219 -3.85 -5.87 -18.72
N ARG A 220 -4.81 -5.90 -19.66
CA ARG A 220 -6.15 -6.45 -19.38
C ARG A 220 -6.08 -7.95 -19.15
N HIS A 221 -5.34 -8.67 -19.99
CA HIS A 221 -5.15 -10.11 -19.82
C HIS A 221 -4.40 -10.43 -18.51
N ASP A 222 -3.38 -9.64 -18.16
CA ASP A 222 -2.67 -9.74 -16.88
C ASP A 222 -3.60 -9.56 -15.66
N LEU A 223 -4.59 -8.66 -15.76
CA LEU A 223 -5.59 -8.41 -14.72
C LEU A 223 -6.61 -9.56 -14.65
N ASP A 224 -7.12 -10.02 -15.79
CA ASP A 224 -8.06 -11.15 -15.86
C ASP A 224 -7.41 -12.41 -15.26
N ASP A 225 -6.18 -12.75 -15.67
CA ASP A 225 -5.41 -13.88 -15.12
C ASP A 225 -5.12 -13.73 -13.62
N TRP A 226 -5.03 -12.50 -13.11
CA TRP A 226 -4.85 -12.22 -11.69
C TRP A 226 -6.14 -12.46 -10.90
N LEU A 227 -7.27 -11.99 -11.42
CA LEU A 227 -8.58 -12.18 -10.80
C LEU A 227 -9.01 -13.65 -10.86
N ASP A 228 -8.79 -14.34 -11.97
CA ASP A 228 -9.15 -15.76 -12.17
C ASP A 228 -8.36 -16.72 -11.27
N ARG A 229 -7.16 -16.31 -10.84
CA ARG A 229 -6.35 -17.09 -9.89
C ARG A 229 -6.76 -16.91 -8.45
N ALA A 230 -7.45 -15.81 -8.12
CA ALA A 230 -7.92 -15.54 -6.78
C ALA A 230 -9.16 -16.40 -6.45
N PRO A 231 -9.41 -16.69 -5.16
CA PRO A 231 -10.61 -17.41 -4.73
C PRO A 231 -11.91 -16.71 -5.16
N GLN A 232 -12.94 -17.45 -5.54
CA GLN A 232 -14.23 -16.83 -5.91
C GLN A 232 -15.07 -16.55 -4.67
N LEU A 233 -15.53 -15.31 -4.52
CA LEU A 233 -16.39 -14.90 -3.41
C LEU A 233 -17.86 -14.86 -3.80
N VAL A 234 -18.67 -15.68 -3.16
CA VAL A 234 -20.14 -15.62 -3.20
C VAL A 234 -20.65 -15.15 -1.85
N SER A 235 -21.54 -14.16 -1.83
CA SER A 235 -21.99 -13.52 -0.59
C SER A 235 -23.45 -13.07 -0.68
N GLU A 236 -24.22 -13.27 0.39
CA GLU A 236 -25.56 -12.68 0.57
C GLU A 236 -25.48 -11.18 0.91
N ARG A 237 -24.36 -10.70 1.47
CA ARG A 237 -24.10 -9.26 1.64
C ARG A 237 -23.75 -8.66 0.27
N GLU A 238 -24.67 -7.89 -0.28
CA GLU A 238 -24.66 -7.34 -1.65
C GLU A 238 -23.36 -6.60 -2.03
N ARG A 239 -22.80 -5.78 -1.12
CA ARG A 239 -21.61 -4.96 -1.43
C ARG A 239 -20.28 -5.71 -1.25
N LEU A 240 -20.27 -6.85 -0.57
CA LEU A 240 -19.03 -7.54 -0.22
C LEU A 240 -18.25 -8.06 -1.45
N PRO A 241 -18.87 -8.65 -2.49
CA PRO A 241 -18.17 -9.04 -3.71
C PRO A 241 -17.47 -7.89 -4.42
N ALA A 242 -18.12 -6.72 -4.53
CA ALA A 242 -17.52 -5.55 -5.17
C ALA A 242 -16.32 -5.01 -4.37
N VAL A 243 -16.41 -5.01 -3.04
CA VAL A 243 -15.28 -4.62 -2.16
C VAL A 243 -14.12 -5.61 -2.28
N TYR A 244 -14.41 -6.90 -2.39
CA TYR A 244 -13.42 -7.96 -2.58
C TYR A 244 -12.68 -7.83 -3.92
N GLU A 245 -13.42 -7.70 -5.02
CA GLU A 245 -12.86 -7.55 -6.36
C GLU A 245 -12.03 -6.26 -6.49
N GLN A 246 -12.50 -5.17 -5.89
CA GLN A 246 -11.74 -3.92 -5.84
C GLN A 246 -10.42 -4.08 -5.06
N ALA A 247 -10.41 -4.81 -3.95
CA ALA A 247 -9.18 -5.07 -3.20
C ALA A 247 -8.16 -5.88 -4.03
N LEU A 248 -8.63 -6.87 -4.80
CA LEU A 248 -7.76 -7.61 -5.73
C LEU A 248 -7.25 -6.71 -6.86
N THR A 249 -8.09 -5.85 -7.42
CA THR A 249 -7.72 -4.90 -8.47
C THR A 249 -6.71 -3.86 -7.97
N ASP A 250 -6.88 -3.34 -6.76
CA ASP A 250 -5.94 -2.44 -6.10
C ASP A 250 -4.57 -3.11 -5.92
N LEU A 251 -4.56 -4.37 -5.47
CA LEU A 251 -3.32 -5.16 -5.37
C LEU A 251 -2.71 -5.46 -6.74
N ALA A 252 -3.52 -5.64 -7.79
CA ALA A 252 -3.02 -5.81 -9.15
C ALA A 252 -2.26 -4.57 -9.61
N ALA A 253 -2.86 -3.39 -9.38
CA ALA A 253 -2.34 -2.08 -9.74
C ALA A 253 -1.06 -1.69 -8.97
N LEU A 254 -1.00 -2.03 -7.68
CA LEU A 254 0.07 -1.67 -6.76
C LEU A 254 1.23 -2.68 -6.75
N ARG A 255 1.65 -3.14 -7.93
CA ARG A 255 2.82 -4.03 -8.09
C ARG A 255 3.73 -3.54 -9.21
N TYR A 256 5.02 -3.51 -8.93
CA TYR A 256 6.03 -3.11 -9.92
C TYR A 256 7.22 -4.05 -9.91
N VAL A 257 8.07 -3.91 -10.93
CA VAL A 257 9.35 -4.62 -11.03
C VAL A 257 10.47 -3.67 -10.61
N PRO A 258 11.16 -3.93 -9.48
CA PRO A 258 12.29 -3.11 -9.03
C PRO A 258 13.46 -3.12 -10.02
N LEU A 259 14.27 -2.06 -10.10
CA LEU A 259 15.43 -2.05 -11.00
C LEU A 259 16.49 -3.13 -10.66
N ALA A 260 16.54 -3.56 -9.40
CA ALA A 260 17.51 -4.54 -8.91
C ALA A 260 17.01 -6.00 -8.99
N TYR A 261 15.77 -6.24 -9.46
CA TYR A 261 15.15 -7.57 -9.41
C TYR A 261 14.12 -7.77 -10.54
N SER A 262 13.85 -9.02 -10.92
CA SER A 262 12.94 -9.32 -12.04
C SER A 262 11.50 -9.66 -11.63
N GLY A 263 11.26 -9.96 -10.35
CA GLY A 263 9.92 -10.29 -9.84
C GLY A 263 9.10 -9.06 -9.45
N ARG A 264 7.77 -9.16 -9.61
CA ARG A 264 6.84 -8.11 -9.16
C ARG A 264 6.73 -8.13 -7.63
N VAL A 265 6.81 -6.95 -7.01
CA VAL A 265 6.62 -6.75 -5.56
C VAL A 265 5.56 -5.68 -5.29
N PRO A 266 4.83 -5.75 -4.17
CA PRO A 266 3.89 -4.71 -3.77
C PRO A 266 4.59 -3.36 -3.51
N VAL A 267 3.91 -2.26 -3.85
CA VAL A 267 4.28 -0.90 -3.40
C VAL A 267 3.38 -0.45 -2.23
N GLY A 268 3.72 0.64 -1.55
CA GLY A 268 2.88 1.19 -0.48
C GLY A 268 1.51 1.68 -0.99
N GLY A 269 1.46 2.71 -1.83
CA GLY A 269 0.21 3.26 -2.34
C GLY A 269 0.32 4.64 -3.00
N LEU A 270 -0.70 5.00 -3.77
CA LEU A 270 -0.77 6.27 -4.50
C LEU A 270 -1.11 7.42 -3.53
N PRO A 271 -0.50 8.62 -3.63
CA PRO A 271 0.56 9.00 -4.57
C PRO A 271 1.96 8.98 -3.97
N TRP A 272 2.08 9.02 -2.64
CA TRP A 272 3.35 9.29 -1.97
C TRP A 272 4.22 8.04 -1.75
N ALA A 273 3.60 6.87 -1.78
CA ALA A 273 4.23 5.60 -1.42
C ALA A 273 4.30 4.62 -2.61
N MET A 274 4.48 5.14 -3.84
CA MET A 274 4.62 4.36 -5.08
C MET A 274 6.03 3.75 -5.24
N ALA A 275 6.53 3.18 -4.15
CA ALA A 275 7.88 2.63 -3.98
C ALA A 275 7.84 1.36 -3.11
N LEU A 276 8.95 0.61 -3.03
CA LEU A 276 9.05 -0.56 -2.16
C LEU A 276 9.24 -0.11 -0.71
N TYR A 277 8.18 -0.30 0.09
CA TYR A 277 8.22 -0.24 1.53
C TYR A 277 8.28 -1.66 2.08
N GLY A 278 9.41 -2.05 2.67
CA GLY A 278 9.63 -3.42 3.13
C GLY A 278 8.58 -3.87 4.14
N ARG A 279 8.21 -2.98 5.07
CA ARG A 279 7.14 -3.24 6.05
C ARG A 279 5.79 -3.46 5.38
N ASP A 280 5.37 -2.52 4.54
CA ASP A 280 4.07 -2.56 3.87
C ASP A 280 3.97 -3.80 2.97
N ALA A 281 5.04 -4.14 2.25
CA ALA A 281 5.09 -5.33 1.41
C ALA A 281 5.02 -6.62 2.23
N LEU A 282 5.76 -6.72 3.35
CA LEU A 282 5.71 -7.89 4.24
C LEU A 282 4.31 -8.09 4.85
N ILE A 283 3.70 -7.02 5.37
CA ILE A 283 2.36 -7.05 5.96
C ILE A 283 1.30 -7.35 4.90
N THR A 284 1.39 -6.73 3.72
CA THR A 284 0.48 -7.01 2.60
C THR A 284 0.57 -8.47 2.19
N CYS A 285 1.77 -9.04 2.07
CA CYS A 285 1.94 -10.46 1.76
C CYS A 285 1.29 -11.34 2.84
N LEU A 286 1.53 -11.06 4.13
CA LEU A 286 0.90 -11.80 5.25
C LEU A 286 -0.63 -11.75 5.17
N MET A 287 -1.19 -10.58 4.87
CA MET A 287 -2.63 -10.35 4.79
C MET A 287 -3.32 -11.07 3.61
N THR A 288 -2.55 -11.43 2.58
CA THR A 288 -3.09 -11.89 1.29
C THR A 288 -2.76 -13.34 0.97
N LEU A 289 -2.02 -14.07 1.82
CA LEU A 289 -1.64 -15.47 1.61
C LEU A 289 -2.80 -16.41 1.19
N PRO A 290 -4.02 -16.32 1.76
CA PRO A 290 -5.13 -17.17 1.33
C PRO A 290 -5.68 -16.85 -0.06
N PHE A 291 -5.23 -15.78 -0.70
CA PHE A 291 -5.84 -15.23 -1.92
C PHE A 291 -4.81 -15.09 -3.05
N THR A 292 -3.66 -14.47 -2.75
CA THR A 292 -2.61 -14.16 -3.72
C THR A 292 -1.23 -14.54 -3.15
N PRO A 293 -0.99 -15.83 -2.84
CA PRO A 293 0.26 -16.28 -2.21
C PRO A 293 1.51 -16.02 -3.05
N GLU A 294 1.37 -15.81 -4.36
CA GLU A 294 2.49 -15.55 -5.29
C GLU A 294 3.23 -14.22 -5.04
N LEU A 295 2.66 -13.30 -4.24
CA LEU A 295 3.33 -12.05 -3.87
C LEU A 295 4.50 -12.27 -2.89
N ALA A 296 4.39 -13.28 -2.04
CA ALA A 296 5.36 -13.51 -0.96
C ALA A 296 6.75 -13.92 -1.47
N PRO A 297 6.91 -14.87 -2.42
CA PRO A 297 8.23 -15.31 -2.88
C PRO A 297 9.10 -14.19 -3.45
N ASN A 298 8.53 -13.31 -4.29
CA ASN A 298 9.27 -12.21 -4.89
C ASN A 298 9.65 -11.16 -3.84
N THR A 299 8.74 -10.85 -2.92
CA THR A 299 8.99 -9.92 -1.82
C THR A 299 10.11 -10.43 -0.90
N LEU A 300 10.04 -11.71 -0.50
CA LEU A 300 11.06 -12.35 0.33
C LEU A 300 12.43 -12.39 -0.37
N ARG A 301 12.50 -12.74 -1.65
CA ARG A 301 13.76 -12.76 -2.41
C ARG A 301 14.36 -11.37 -2.60
N MET A 302 13.52 -10.37 -2.90
CA MET A 302 13.96 -8.99 -3.05
C MET A 302 14.53 -8.43 -1.73
N LEU A 303 13.83 -8.64 -0.61
CA LEU A 303 14.30 -8.19 0.71
C LEU A 303 15.53 -8.96 1.19
N ALA A 304 15.67 -10.24 0.85
CA ALA A 304 16.87 -11.02 1.12
C ALA A 304 18.07 -10.55 0.30
N LEU A 305 17.85 -10.17 -0.98
CA LEU A 305 18.89 -9.63 -1.85
C LEU A 305 19.45 -8.30 -1.32
N LEU A 306 18.59 -7.48 -0.73
CA LEU A 306 18.92 -6.18 -0.14
C LEU A 306 19.08 -6.23 1.38
N GLN A 307 19.35 -7.40 1.97
CA GLN A 307 19.55 -7.48 3.42
C GLN A 307 20.84 -6.75 3.82
N GLY A 308 20.78 -6.01 4.93
CA GLY A 308 21.91 -5.24 5.44
C GLY A 308 23.12 -6.12 5.71
N GLY A 309 24.30 -5.67 5.25
CA GLY A 309 25.56 -6.41 5.32
C GLY A 309 26.68 -5.66 6.03
N ARG A 310 26.45 -4.40 6.41
CA ARG A 310 27.44 -3.52 7.03
C ARG A 310 26.79 -2.59 8.06
N LEU A 311 27.64 -1.87 8.79
CA LEU A 311 27.22 -0.76 9.64
C LEU A 311 27.27 0.54 8.83
N ASP A 312 26.12 1.19 8.68
CA ASP A 312 26.00 2.47 8.01
C ASP A 312 24.96 3.35 8.73
N ASP A 313 25.46 4.33 9.50
CA ASP A 313 24.61 5.24 10.29
C ASP A 313 23.73 6.13 9.40
N GLN A 314 24.13 6.43 8.17
CA GLN A 314 23.35 7.27 7.26
C GLN A 314 22.09 6.54 6.79
N HIS A 315 22.20 5.25 6.54
CA HIS A 315 21.12 4.41 6.05
C HIS A 315 20.40 3.61 7.16
N ASP A 316 20.80 3.79 8.43
CA ASP A 316 20.36 2.97 9.57
C ASP A 316 20.61 1.46 9.34
N GLU A 317 21.64 1.11 8.54
CA GLU A 317 21.99 -0.26 8.13
C GLU A 317 22.78 -0.99 9.22
N GLU A 318 22.39 -2.23 9.48
CA GLU A 318 23.09 -3.16 10.37
C GLU A 318 23.12 -4.55 9.73
N PRO A 319 24.17 -5.36 9.97
CA PRO A 319 24.23 -6.73 9.47
C PRO A 319 23.01 -7.57 9.91
N GLY A 320 22.29 -8.12 8.92
CA GLY A 320 21.10 -8.95 9.11
C GLY A 320 19.76 -8.19 9.13
N LYS A 321 19.80 -6.85 9.18
CA LYS A 321 18.59 -6.02 9.17
C LYS A 321 17.91 -6.04 7.80
N ILE A 322 16.59 -6.10 7.78
CA ILE A 322 15.80 -6.10 6.54
C ILE A 322 15.40 -4.67 6.17
N LEU A 323 15.54 -4.34 4.89
CA LEU A 323 15.24 -3.02 4.31
C LEU A 323 13.85 -2.50 4.72
N GLY A 324 13.78 -1.22 5.06
CA GLY A 324 12.55 -0.48 5.33
C GLY A 324 11.95 0.20 4.10
N GLU A 325 12.78 0.86 3.28
CA GLU A 325 12.33 1.67 2.14
C GLU A 325 13.40 1.73 1.04
N LEU A 326 12.96 1.63 -0.23
CA LEU A 326 13.78 1.76 -1.44
C LEU A 326 13.11 2.74 -2.41
N ARG A 327 13.81 3.82 -2.74
CA ARG A 327 13.40 4.86 -3.69
C ARG A 327 14.46 5.08 -4.77
N TYR A 328 14.01 5.61 -5.90
CA TYR A 328 14.81 5.86 -7.11
C TYR A 328 14.90 7.34 -7.52
N GLY A 329 14.38 8.21 -6.66
CA GLY A 329 14.35 9.65 -6.85
C GLY A 329 15.75 10.29 -6.86
N GLU A 330 15.80 11.55 -7.28
CA GLU A 330 17.05 12.31 -7.33
C GLU A 330 17.67 12.46 -5.94
N SER A 331 16.86 12.83 -4.93
CA SER A 331 17.37 13.05 -3.58
C SER A 331 17.90 11.76 -2.94
N ALA A 332 17.34 10.61 -3.32
CA ALA A 332 17.86 9.30 -2.94
C ALA A 332 19.19 8.98 -3.66
N ALA A 333 19.33 9.33 -4.94
CA ALA A 333 20.53 9.06 -5.74
C ALA A 333 21.78 9.86 -5.30
N PHE A 334 21.57 11.00 -4.63
CA PHE A 334 22.62 11.88 -4.09
C PHE A 334 22.72 11.88 -2.57
N ASP A 335 22.06 10.93 -1.89
CA ASP A 335 22.10 10.80 -0.42
C ASP A 335 21.62 12.05 0.35
N GLU A 336 20.82 12.90 -0.31
CA GLU A 336 20.12 14.02 0.33
C GLU A 336 18.97 13.51 1.21
N GLN A 337 18.40 12.37 0.82
CA GLN A 337 17.53 11.52 1.63
C GLN A 337 18.16 10.13 1.73
N PRO A 338 18.02 9.42 2.87
CA PRO A 338 18.63 8.10 3.04
C PRO A 338 17.84 6.98 2.32
N THR A 339 16.82 7.35 1.55
CA THR A 339 15.79 6.46 1.00
C THR A 339 16.21 5.67 -0.23
N GLY A 340 17.46 5.83 -0.71
CA GLY A 340 18.02 4.96 -1.74
C GLY A 340 18.04 3.51 -1.29
N LEU A 341 18.53 3.25 -0.08
CA LEU A 341 18.41 1.97 0.62
C LEU A 341 18.29 2.26 2.12
N TYR A 342 17.07 2.47 2.62
CA TYR A 342 16.87 2.85 4.02
C TYR A 342 16.43 1.68 4.89
N TYR A 343 17.14 1.49 6.01
CA TYR A 343 16.93 0.42 6.98
C TYR A 343 16.39 0.93 8.31
N GLY A 344 15.84 2.15 8.36
CA GLY A 344 15.20 2.73 9.56
C GLY A 344 13.86 2.08 9.93
N ALA A 345 13.82 0.75 9.97
CA ALA A 345 12.68 -0.07 10.36
C ALA A 345 13.20 -1.26 11.19
N ALA A 346 12.78 -1.35 12.45
CA ALA A 346 13.17 -2.44 13.35
C ALA A 346 12.21 -3.64 13.28
N ASP A 347 11.00 -3.44 12.76
CA ASP A 347 9.97 -4.46 12.63
C ASP A 347 10.08 -5.30 11.35
N THR A 348 10.68 -4.78 10.29
CA THR A 348 10.87 -5.52 9.03
C THR A 348 11.67 -6.80 9.22
N THR A 349 12.70 -6.78 10.07
CA THR A 349 13.56 -7.92 10.33
C THR A 349 12.83 -9.12 10.95
N PRO A 350 12.07 -9.00 12.07
CA PRO A 350 11.25 -10.09 12.54
C PRO A 350 10.09 -10.43 11.59
N LEU A 351 9.45 -9.44 10.95
CA LEU A 351 8.35 -9.68 9.99
C LEU A 351 8.78 -10.52 8.79
N PHE A 352 10.03 -10.41 8.33
CA PHE A 352 10.58 -11.24 7.27
C PHE A 352 10.55 -12.73 7.62
N VAL A 353 10.96 -13.08 8.84
CA VAL A 353 10.95 -14.46 9.33
C VAL A 353 9.52 -14.97 9.51
N ILE A 354 8.62 -14.10 10.02
CA ILE A 354 7.20 -14.42 10.19
C ILE A 354 6.55 -14.74 8.85
N LEU A 355 6.77 -13.90 7.82
CA LEU A 355 6.24 -14.13 6.48
C LEU A 355 6.80 -15.41 5.85
N LEU A 356 8.11 -15.67 5.99
CA LEU A 356 8.71 -16.89 5.43
C LEU A 356 8.05 -18.15 6.00
N ASP A 357 7.81 -18.18 7.31
CA ASP A 357 7.14 -19.30 7.97
C ASP A 357 5.65 -19.42 7.62
N GLU A 358 4.92 -18.31 7.65
CA GLU A 358 3.49 -18.32 7.30
C GLU A 358 3.28 -18.70 5.84
N TYR A 359 4.10 -18.19 4.91
CA TYR A 359 4.08 -18.57 3.51
C TYR A 359 4.34 -20.06 3.33
N GLU A 360 5.32 -20.65 4.02
CA GLU A 360 5.55 -22.09 3.94
C GLU A 360 4.33 -22.86 4.43
N ARG A 361 3.72 -22.48 5.56
CA ARG A 361 2.51 -23.16 6.08
C ARG A 361 1.38 -23.21 5.05
N TRP A 362 1.17 -22.11 4.33
CA TRP A 362 0.15 -22.03 3.27
C TRP A 362 0.55 -22.79 2.00
N SER A 363 1.74 -22.53 1.46
CA SER A 363 2.16 -23.00 0.13
C SER A 363 2.76 -24.41 0.11
N GLY A 364 3.38 -24.84 1.20
CA GLY A 364 4.22 -26.04 1.23
C GLY A 364 5.58 -25.87 0.53
N ASP A 365 5.98 -24.66 0.16
CA ASP A 365 7.22 -24.38 -0.57
C ASP A 365 8.47 -24.46 0.33
N ALA A 366 8.86 -25.70 0.64
CA ALA A 366 10.06 -26.02 1.39
C ALA A 366 11.36 -25.61 0.63
N ALA A 367 11.30 -25.44 -0.69
CA ALA A 367 12.46 -25.05 -1.48
C ALA A 367 12.85 -23.60 -1.21
N LEU A 368 11.88 -22.68 -1.18
CA LEU A 368 12.12 -21.29 -0.82
C LEU A 368 12.65 -21.15 0.62
N VAL A 369 12.12 -21.91 1.58
CA VAL A 369 12.62 -21.89 2.97
C VAL A 369 14.08 -22.30 3.07
N ARG A 370 14.50 -23.34 2.31
CA ARG A 370 15.90 -23.75 2.26
C ARG A 370 16.77 -22.72 1.56
N GLN A 371 16.27 -22.13 0.47
CA GLN A 371 16.95 -21.05 -0.27
C GLN A 371 17.24 -19.86 0.65
N LEU A 372 16.27 -19.46 1.48
CA LEU A 372 16.34 -18.28 2.33
C LEU A 372 16.86 -18.57 3.74
N ARG A 373 17.45 -19.75 3.99
CA ARG A 373 18.04 -20.13 5.28
C ARG A 373 19.01 -19.07 5.81
N HIS A 374 19.98 -18.67 4.99
CA HIS A 374 21.02 -17.73 5.44
C HIS A 374 20.46 -16.35 5.77
N PRO A 375 19.64 -15.72 4.90
CA PRO A 375 18.98 -14.45 5.24
C PRO A 375 18.09 -14.52 6.49
N ALA A 376 17.30 -15.58 6.64
CA ALA A 376 16.43 -15.75 7.81
C ALA A 376 17.24 -15.93 9.10
N ARG A 377 18.37 -16.64 9.05
CA ARG A 377 19.28 -16.78 10.19
C ARG A 377 19.93 -15.45 10.56
N MET A 378 20.39 -14.67 9.58
CA MET A 378 20.93 -13.33 9.85
C MET A 378 19.88 -12.40 10.48
N ALA A 379 18.62 -12.48 10.04
CA ALA A 379 17.53 -11.71 10.61
C ALA A 379 17.24 -12.11 12.07
N LEU A 380 17.24 -13.42 12.37
CA LEU A 380 17.08 -13.93 13.74
C LEU A 380 18.25 -13.53 14.64
N ASP A 381 19.49 -13.65 14.16
CA ASP A 381 20.69 -13.26 14.89
C ASP A 381 20.75 -11.74 15.14
N TRP A 382 20.23 -10.92 14.19
CA TRP A 382 20.12 -9.47 14.37
C TRP A 382 19.23 -9.08 15.57
N ILE A 383 18.14 -9.82 15.84
CA ILE A 383 17.20 -9.51 16.94
C ILE A 383 17.93 -9.47 18.30
N ASP A 384 18.84 -10.43 18.55
CA ASP A 384 19.59 -10.52 19.81
C ASP A 384 20.94 -9.81 19.77
N GLY A 385 21.49 -9.58 18.58
CA GLY A 385 22.78 -8.90 18.41
C GLY A 385 22.65 -7.38 18.40
N TYR A 386 22.14 -6.84 17.30
CA TYR A 386 22.00 -5.39 17.09
C TYR A 386 20.70 -4.84 17.66
N GLY A 387 19.65 -5.67 17.72
CA GLY A 387 18.34 -5.30 18.23
C GLY A 387 18.30 -5.08 19.75
N ASP A 388 19.10 -5.82 20.53
CA ASP A 388 19.19 -5.66 21.99
C ASP A 388 20.23 -4.60 22.40
N LEU A 389 19.92 -3.33 22.10
CA LEU A 389 20.84 -2.20 22.31
C LEU A 389 21.27 -1.99 23.77
N THR A 390 20.52 -2.53 24.74
CA THR A 390 20.76 -2.36 26.17
C THR A 390 21.22 -3.63 26.88
N GLY A 391 21.21 -4.78 26.21
CA GLY A 391 21.54 -6.08 26.79
C GLY A 391 20.52 -6.59 27.80
N ASP A 392 19.30 -6.04 27.81
CA ASP A 392 18.20 -6.43 28.71
C ASP A 392 17.24 -7.44 28.06
N GLY A 393 17.55 -7.85 26.83
CA GLY A 393 16.81 -8.85 26.07
C GLY A 393 15.53 -8.30 25.43
N TYR A 394 15.42 -6.99 25.25
CA TYR A 394 14.32 -6.37 24.50
C TYR A 394 14.81 -5.83 23.17
N LEU A 395 14.01 -6.05 22.12
CA LEU A 395 14.26 -5.46 20.81
C LEU A 395 14.00 -3.96 20.87
N ARG A 396 15.02 -3.15 20.58
CA ARG A 396 15.01 -1.70 20.66
C ARG A 396 15.43 -1.08 19.34
N TYR A 397 14.96 0.15 19.11
CA TYR A 397 15.47 0.98 18.04
C TYR A 397 16.05 2.29 18.58
N GLN A 398 17.08 2.76 17.89
CA GLN A 398 17.66 4.09 18.04
C GLN A 398 17.98 4.61 16.66
N ARG A 399 17.42 5.76 16.30
CA ARG A 399 17.75 6.44 15.05
C ARG A 399 19.24 6.79 15.02
N ARG A 400 19.98 6.26 14.05
CA ARG A 400 21.40 6.56 13.82
C ARG A 400 21.56 7.79 12.93
N ASN A 401 20.74 7.89 11.88
CA ASN A 401 20.69 9.09 11.06
C ASN A 401 19.91 10.21 11.76
N THR A 402 20.61 11.05 12.52
CA THR A 402 19.99 12.14 13.30
C THR A 402 19.50 13.33 12.47
N ARG A 403 19.84 13.40 11.17
CA ARG A 403 19.50 14.52 10.28
C ARG A 403 18.13 14.32 9.63
N ASN A 404 17.96 13.26 8.87
CA ASN A 404 16.77 12.97 8.06
C ASN A 404 16.24 11.53 8.24
N GLY A 405 16.79 10.76 9.18
CA GLY A 405 16.24 9.44 9.53
C GLY A 405 14.92 9.52 10.30
N LEU A 406 14.14 8.44 10.22
CA LEU A 406 12.89 8.28 10.95
C LEU A 406 13.14 8.22 12.46
N VAL A 407 12.40 9.04 13.21
CA VAL A 407 12.46 9.07 14.68
C VAL A 407 11.92 7.77 15.28
N ASN A 408 10.83 7.25 14.71
CA ASN A 408 10.21 5.99 15.12
C ASN A 408 10.39 4.96 14.01
N GLN A 409 10.98 3.81 14.36
CA GLN A 409 11.34 2.75 13.42
C GLN A 409 10.40 1.52 13.50
N GLY A 410 9.24 1.64 14.12
CA GLY A 410 8.16 0.64 14.05
C GLY A 410 7.06 1.07 13.07
N TRP A 411 5.98 0.29 12.95
CA TRP A 411 4.86 0.62 12.05
C TRP A 411 4.24 1.99 12.32
N ARG A 412 4.18 2.40 13.59
CA ARG A 412 3.80 3.77 13.99
C ARG A 412 5.00 4.71 13.86
N ASN A 413 5.33 5.06 12.62
CA ASN A 413 6.57 5.75 12.27
C ASN A 413 6.49 7.28 12.25
N SER A 414 5.33 7.90 12.47
CA SER A 414 5.25 9.37 12.59
C SER A 414 6.07 9.87 13.79
N PRO A 415 6.70 11.06 13.75
CA PRO A 415 7.57 11.55 14.82
C PRO A 415 6.95 11.52 16.23
N ASP A 416 5.67 11.86 16.33
CA ASP A 416 4.95 12.00 17.61
C ASP A 416 4.19 10.73 18.03
N ALA A 417 4.34 9.63 17.28
CA ALA A 417 3.50 8.45 17.43
C ALA A 417 3.68 7.67 18.75
N ILE A 418 4.89 7.71 19.31
CA ILE A 418 5.24 7.02 20.55
C ILE A 418 5.36 8.07 21.65
N VAL A 419 4.33 8.16 22.47
CA VAL A 419 4.15 9.23 23.47
C VAL A 419 3.43 8.68 24.69
N HIS A 420 3.74 9.22 25.87
CA HIS A 420 3.01 8.93 27.10
C HIS A 420 1.57 9.45 27.03
N ALA A 421 0.68 8.92 27.88
CA ALA A 421 -0.71 9.36 27.94
C ALA A 421 -0.86 10.86 28.30
N ASP A 422 0.14 11.43 28.98
CA ASP A 422 0.25 12.84 29.36
C ASP A 422 0.94 13.71 28.27
N GLY A 423 1.25 13.16 27.10
CA GLY A 423 1.88 13.87 25.99
C GLY A 423 3.40 13.98 26.05
N ARG A 424 4.06 13.45 27.10
CA ARG A 424 5.54 13.45 27.17
C ARG A 424 6.14 12.49 26.14
N ALA A 425 7.17 12.93 25.42
CA ALA A 425 7.95 12.07 24.54
C ALA A 425 8.92 11.18 25.37
N PRO A 426 8.98 9.86 25.15
CA PRO A 426 9.90 8.97 25.84
C PRO A 426 11.34 9.08 25.31
N ALA A 427 12.34 8.81 26.15
CA ALA A 427 13.74 8.73 25.73
C ALA A 427 14.00 7.55 24.78
N GLY A 428 15.07 7.63 23.98
CA GLY A 428 15.59 6.49 23.19
C GLY A 428 16.83 5.87 23.86
N PRO A 429 17.19 4.61 23.54
CA PRO A 429 16.50 3.65 22.67
C PRO A 429 15.17 3.13 23.24
N ARG A 430 14.15 2.99 22.40
CA ARG A 430 12.78 2.60 22.81
C ARG A 430 12.53 1.13 22.52
N ALA A 431 11.97 0.40 23.49
CA ALA A 431 11.44 -0.96 23.29
C ALA A 431 9.92 -0.88 23.15
N THR A 432 9.39 -0.71 21.94
CA THR A 432 7.93 -0.68 21.73
C THR A 432 7.33 -2.09 21.85
N CYS A 433 6.09 -2.19 22.31
CA CYS A 433 5.50 -3.47 22.71
C CYS A 433 5.28 -4.42 21.52
N GLU A 434 4.88 -3.90 20.37
CA GLU A 434 4.67 -4.67 19.14
C GLU A 434 5.97 -5.29 18.62
N LEU A 435 7.11 -4.61 18.77
CA LEU A 435 8.41 -5.16 18.39
C LEU A 435 8.74 -6.42 19.21
N GLN A 436 8.35 -6.44 20.49
CA GLN A 436 8.56 -7.62 21.34
C GLN A 436 7.66 -8.77 20.89
N GLY A 437 6.40 -8.46 20.53
CA GLY A 437 5.49 -9.42 19.92
C GLY A 437 6.06 -10.02 18.64
N TYR A 438 6.55 -9.19 17.72
CA TYR A 438 7.15 -9.66 16.47
C TYR A 438 8.43 -10.45 16.69
N ALA A 439 9.30 -10.04 17.61
CA ALA A 439 10.50 -10.79 17.97
C ALA A 439 10.15 -12.17 18.56
N TYR A 440 9.13 -12.23 19.43
CA TYR A 440 8.62 -13.49 19.99
C TYR A 440 8.11 -14.42 18.88
N ASP A 441 7.26 -13.93 17.99
CA ASP A 441 6.68 -14.74 16.91
C ASP A 441 7.75 -15.18 15.91
N ALA A 442 8.66 -14.28 15.52
CA ALA A 442 9.79 -14.60 14.65
C ALA A 442 10.67 -15.71 15.23
N LYS A 443 10.99 -15.68 16.53
CA LYS A 443 11.75 -16.76 17.18
C LYS A 443 10.98 -18.08 17.22
N ARG A 444 9.68 -18.04 17.54
CA ARG A 444 8.80 -19.22 17.55
C ARG A 444 8.71 -19.91 16.20
N ARG A 445 8.59 -19.10 15.14
CA ARG A 445 8.50 -19.54 13.74
C ARG A 445 9.85 -19.96 13.19
N GLY A 446 10.89 -19.16 13.45
CA GLY A 446 12.28 -19.48 13.13
C GLY A 446 12.74 -20.81 13.74
N ALA A 447 12.31 -21.14 14.96
CA ALA A 447 12.58 -22.45 15.56
C ALA A 447 11.99 -23.60 14.75
N ARG A 448 10.76 -23.45 14.25
CA ARG A 448 10.16 -24.44 13.36
C ARG A 448 10.95 -24.57 12.07
N LEU A 449 11.29 -23.44 11.43
CA LEU A 449 12.07 -23.44 10.20
C LEU A 449 13.42 -24.15 10.37
N ALA A 450 14.12 -23.85 11.48
CA ALA A 450 15.39 -24.46 11.84
C ALA A 450 15.29 -25.98 12.02
N ARG A 451 14.26 -26.44 12.73
CA ARG A 451 14.04 -27.87 13.02
C ARG A 451 13.59 -28.66 11.80
N GLU A 452 12.66 -28.14 11.02
CA GLU A 452 12.00 -28.88 9.94
C GLU A 452 12.73 -28.78 8.59
N PHE A 453 13.40 -27.66 8.29
CA PHE A 453 13.93 -27.41 6.94
C PHE A 453 15.44 -27.19 6.88
N TRP A 454 16.05 -26.65 7.94
CA TRP A 454 17.48 -26.34 7.96
C TRP A 454 18.34 -27.42 8.58
N GLY A 455 17.73 -28.39 9.29
CA GLY A 455 18.46 -29.46 9.98
C GLY A 455 19.25 -28.96 11.20
N GLU A 456 18.74 -27.92 11.87
CA GLU A 456 19.41 -27.24 12.99
C GLU A 456 18.56 -27.31 14.29
N PRO A 457 18.34 -28.51 14.86
CA PRO A 457 17.49 -28.67 16.04
C PRO A 457 18.03 -27.93 17.29
N GLU A 458 19.35 -27.84 17.47
CA GLU A 458 19.94 -27.12 18.61
C GLU A 458 19.66 -25.61 18.55
N TYR A 459 19.70 -25.04 17.34
CA TYR A 459 19.35 -23.64 17.11
C TYR A 459 17.85 -23.41 17.31
N ALA A 460 17.01 -24.36 16.85
CA ALA A 460 15.59 -24.34 17.16
C ALA A 460 15.34 -24.29 18.67
N ASP A 461 15.96 -25.18 19.45
CA ASP A 461 15.78 -25.22 20.90
C ASP A 461 16.29 -23.93 21.59
N LEU A 462 17.35 -23.31 21.07
CA LEU A 462 17.80 -21.99 21.52
C LEU A 462 16.73 -20.92 21.30
N LEU A 463 16.20 -20.82 20.08
CA LEU A 463 15.16 -19.85 19.72
C LEU A 463 13.90 -20.03 20.58
N GLU A 464 13.50 -21.28 20.86
CA GLU A 464 12.34 -21.56 21.71
C GLU A 464 12.56 -21.12 23.16
N ARG A 465 13.76 -21.37 23.73
CA ARG A 465 14.13 -20.88 25.07
C ARG A 465 14.14 -19.36 25.12
N GLN A 466 14.71 -18.71 24.12
CA GLN A 466 14.76 -17.25 24.04
C GLN A 466 13.35 -16.64 23.90
N ALA A 467 12.48 -17.24 23.08
CA ALA A 467 11.09 -16.81 22.94
C ALA A 467 10.32 -16.97 24.25
N ALA A 468 10.49 -18.08 24.96
CA ALA A 468 9.87 -18.29 26.27
C ALA A 468 10.34 -17.24 27.29
N ALA A 469 11.66 -16.99 27.36
CA ALA A 469 12.22 -15.98 28.25
C ALA A 469 11.74 -14.55 27.91
N LEU A 470 11.65 -14.20 26.61
CA LEU A 470 11.09 -12.92 26.18
C LEU A 470 9.63 -12.78 26.58
N ARG A 471 8.81 -13.83 26.38
CA ARG A 471 7.39 -13.84 26.78
C ARG A 471 7.24 -13.62 28.29
N GLU A 472 8.02 -14.31 29.11
CA GLU A 472 7.98 -14.16 30.57
C GLU A 472 8.38 -12.74 31.00
N ARG A 473 9.52 -12.23 30.50
CA ARG A 473 9.97 -10.86 30.79
C ARG A 473 8.94 -9.81 30.36
N PHE A 474 8.43 -9.91 29.13
CA PHE A 474 7.43 -8.99 28.59
C PHE A 474 6.17 -8.94 29.46
N ASN A 475 5.65 -10.11 29.85
CA ASN A 475 4.45 -10.18 30.69
C ASN A 475 4.67 -9.67 32.12
N ARG A 476 5.92 -9.57 32.58
CA ARG A 476 6.26 -8.95 33.87
C ARG A 476 6.43 -7.43 33.73
N ASP A 477 7.23 -6.98 32.76
CA ASP A 477 7.73 -5.60 32.74
C ASP A 477 6.79 -4.63 32.00
N PHE A 478 6.06 -5.10 30.98
CA PHE A 478 5.15 -4.24 30.20
C PHE A 478 3.74 -4.19 30.79
N TRP A 479 3.36 -5.09 31.69
CA TRP A 479 2.00 -5.14 32.21
C TRP A 479 1.73 -3.99 33.19
N LEU A 480 0.61 -3.31 33.01
CA LEU A 480 0.15 -2.22 33.88
C LEU A 480 -1.07 -2.71 34.68
N PRO A 481 -0.90 -3.24 35.90
CA PRO A 481 -1.97 -3.94 36.61
C PRO A 481 -3.18 -3.07 36.93
N ARG A 482 -2.97 -1.76 37.11
CA ARG A 482 -4.03 -0.83 37.48
C ARG A 482 -4.91 -0.43 36.29
N GLN A 483 -4.35 -0.46 35.08
CA GLN A 483 -5.02 -0.12 33.84
C GLN A 483 -5.46 -1.36 33.05
N GLU A 484 -4.99 -2.55 33.45
CA GLU A 484 -5.31 -3.83 32.82
C GLU A 484 -4.96 -3.89 31.32
N HIS A 485 -3.86 -3.25 30.94
CA HIS A 485 -3.28 -3.36 29.60
C HIS A 485 -1.74 -3.31 29.66
N TYR A 486 -1.10 -3.48 28.50
CA TYR A 486 0.36 -3.37 28.39
C TYR A 486 0.77 -1.93 28.07
N ALA A 487 1.94 -1.51 28.57
CA ALA A 487 2.61 -0.29 28.17
C ALA A 487 2.92 -0.32 26.67
N SER A 488 2.84 0.81 25.99
CA SER A 488 3.13 0.88 24.55
C SER A 488 4.63 0.77 24.24
N ALA A 489 5.49 1.11 25.21
CA ALA A 489 6.93 0.95 25.12
C ALA A 489 7.59 0.95 26.51
N LEU A 490 8.87 0.60 26.58
CA LEU A 490 9.77 0.92 27.70
C LEU A 490 10.84 1.92 27.28
N GLU A 491 11.12 2.87 28.16
CA GLU A 491 12.31 3.75 28.10
C GLU A 491 13.60 2.96 28.42
N PRO A 492 14.80 3.53 28.21
CA PRO A 492 16.06 2.83 28.47
C PRO A 492 16.26 2.41 29.94
N ASP A 493 15.67 3.16 30.87
CA ASP A 493 15.73 2.89 32.31
C ASP A 493 14.64 1.91 32.78
N GLY A 494 13.84 1.37 31.86
CA GLY A 494 12.72 0.46 32.16
C GLY A 494 11.42 1.18 32.51
N THR A 495 11.36 2.52 32.47
CA THR A 495 10.11 3.26 32.71
C THR A 495 9.06 2.92 31.65
N PRO A 496 7.85 2.48 32.04
CA PRO A 496 6.81 2.14 31.08
C PRO A 496 6.14 3.39 30.49
N VAL A 497 5.98 3.37 29.16
CA VAL A 497 5.16 4.34 28.43
C VAL A 497 3.70 3.91 28.50
N ALA A 498 2.99 4.47 29.48
CA ALA A 498 1.64 4.03 29.87
C ALA A 498 0.51 4.62 29.00
N ALA A 499 0.65 4.55 27.68
CA ALA A 499 -0.40 4.95 26.74
C ALA A 499 -1.24 3.74 26.28
N LEU A 500 -2.56 3.92 26.21
CA LEU A 500 -3.48 2.97 25.61
C LEU A 500 -3.56 3.19 24.09
N THR A 501 -3.27 2.13 23.31
CA THR A 501 -3.08 2.19 21.86
C THR A 501 -3.57 0.91 21.19
N SER A 502 -3.76 0.93 19.86
CA SER A 502 -4.16 -0.26 19.10
C SER A 502 -3.11 -1.38 19.07
N GLN A 503 -1.85 -1.11 19.48
CA GLN A 503 -0.79 -2.11 19.53
C GLN A 503 -1.12 -3.34 20.38
N LEU A 504 -2.10 -3.25 21.28
CA LEU A 504 -2.66 -4.41 21.99
C LEU A 504 -3.12 -5.51 21.01
N GLY A 505 -3.68 -5.14 19.85
CA GLY A 505 -4.06 -6.08 18.80
C GLY A 505 -2.86 -6.81 18.20
N HIS A 506 -1.74 -6.11 18.01
CA HIS A 506 -0.49 -6.72 17.53
C HIS A 506 0.12 -7.70 18.57
N LEU A 507 -0.02 -7.40 19.86
CA LEU A 507 0.39 -8.31 20.93
C LEU A 507 -0.46 -9.59 20.93
N LEU A 508 -1.78 -9.47 20.74
CA LEU A 508 -2.67 -10.62 20.57
C LEU A 508 -2.32 -11.40 19.29
N TRP A 509 -2.08 -10.72 18.17
CA TRP A 509 -1.73 -11.36 16.91
C TRP A 509 -0.45 -12.21 17.00
N SER A 510 0.60 -11.67 17.63
CA SER A 510 1.86 -12.39 17.84
C SER A 510 1.78 -13.55 18.84
N GLY A 511 0.76 -13.58 19.71
CA GLY A 511 0.59 -14.63 20.71
C GLY A 511 1.47 -14.49 21.96
N ILE A 512 2.13 -13.35 22.16
CA ILE A 512 2.98 -13.11 23.33
C ILE A 512 2.18 -12.92 24.63
N VAL A 513 0.91 -12.52 24.52
CA VAL A 513 0.03 -12.21 25.65
C VAL A 513 -0.24 -13.45 26.53
N ALA A 514 -0.25 -13.26 27.84
CA ALA A 514 -0.71 -14.28 28.79
C ALA A 514 -2.24 -14.46 28.66
N GLU A 515 -2.70 -15.72 28.64
CA GLU A 515 -4.08 -16.05 28.26
C GLU A 515 -5.11 -15.37 29.17
N GLU A 516 -4.82 -15.32 30.47
CA GLU A 516 -5.64 -14.71 31.52
C GLU A 516 -5.81 -13.18 31.37
N ARG A 517 -4.99 -12.51 30.55
CA ARG A 517 -5.06 -11.06 30.29
C ARG A 517 -5.77 -10.72 28.98
N SER A 518 -5.98 -11.70 28.11
CA SER A 518 -6.52 -11.47 26.76
C SER A 518 -7.91 -10.82 26.77
N ALA A 519 -8.76 -11.19 27.73
CA ALA A 519 -10.11 -10.62 27.87
C ALA A 519 -10.10 -9.12 28.20
N ALA A 520 -9.18 -8.65 29.05
CA ALA A 520 -9.04 -7.23 29.36
C ALA A 520 -8.59 -6.43 28.13
N LEU A 521 -7.66 -6.98 27.35
CA LEU A 521 -7.21 -6.38 26.09
C LEU A 521 -8.33 -6.31 25.06
N ALA A 522 -9.12 -7.37 24.92
CA ALA A 522 -10.28 -7.39 24.03
C ALA A 522 -11.29 -6.29 24.41
N ALA A 523 -11.60 -6.17 25.71
CA ALA A 523 -12.50 -5.13 26.22
C ALA A 523 -12.00 -3.71 25.93
N HIS A 524 -10.69 -3.45 26.06
CA HIS A 524 -10.10 -2.16 25.69
C HIS A 524 -10.23 -1.86 24.19
N LEU A 525 -9.88 -2.84 23.34
CA LEU A 525 -9.87 -2.69 21.88
C LEU A 525 -11.26 -2.35 21.31
N VAL A 526 -12.32 -3.00 21.80
CA VAL A 526 -13.71 -2.70 21.39
C VAL A 526 -14.42 -1.69 22.28
N GLY A 527 -13.71 -1.15 23.27
CA GLY A 527 -14.20 -0.14 24.20
C GLY A 527 -14.30 1.26 23.55
N PRO A 528 -15.05 2.19 24.17
CA PRO A 528 -15.36 3.50 23.56
C PRO A 528 -14.13 4.39 23.35
N GLN A 529 -13.05 4.17 24.09
CA GLN A 529 -11.81 4.95 23.97
C GLN A 529 -11.07 4.63 22.66
N LEU A 530 -10.99 3.35 22.28
CA LEU A 530 -10.31 2.94 21.05
C LEU A 530 -11.27 2.70 19.88
N PHE A 531 -12.43 2.09 20.08
CA PHE A 531 -13.34 1.76 18.99
C PHE A 531 -14.22 2.94 18.59
N SER A 532 -14.03 3.46 17.37
CA SER A 532 -14.78 4.60 16.84
C SER A 532 -16.16 4.23 16.27
N GLY A 533 -16.44 2.95 16.06
CA GLY A 533 -17.59 2.47 15.29
C GLY A 533 -17.29 2.20 13.81
N PHE A 534 -16.16 2.70 13.29
CA PHE A 534 -15.57 2.26 12.02
C PHE A 534 -14.34 1.38 12.22
N GLY A 535 -13.69 1.45 13.38
CA GLY A 535 -12.54 0.61 13.72
C GLY A 535 -11.87 1.08 15.01
N VAL A 536 -10.86 0.34 15.45
CA VAL A 536 -9.95 0.66 16.53
C VAL A 536 -9.01 1.79 16.08
N ARG A 537 -8.96 2.85 16.89
CA ARG A 537 -8.07 4.01 16.74
C ARG A 537 -6.66 3.65 17.16
N THR A 538 -5.68 4.30 16.54
CA THR A 538 -4.26 4.11 16.89
C THR A 538 -3.89 4.58 18.30
N PHE A 539 -4.66 5.51 18.87
CA PHE A 539 -4.46 6.06 20.20
C PHE A 539 -5.81 6.33 20.87
N ALA A 540 -5.91 6.05 22.16
CA ALA A 540 -7.17 6.14 22.90
C ALA A 540 -7.66 7.58 23.11
N ASP A 541 -8.97 7.77 22.92
CA ASP A 541 -9.68 8.99 23.30
C ASP A 541 -9.62 9.23 24.82
N GLY A 542 -9.45 10.50 25.20
CA GLY A 542 -9.26 10.95 26.58
C GLY A 542 -7.80 11.05 27.04
N GLN A 543 -6.82 10.63 26.24
CA GLN A 543 -5.39 10.87 26.49
C GLN A 543 -4.94 12.19 25.86
N LEU A 544 -3.94 12.88 26.43
CA LEU A 544 -3.59 14.26 26.03
C LEU A 544 -3.19 14.38 24.56
N ALA A 545 -2.44 13.40 24.05
CA ALA A 545 -1.95 13.39 22.67
C ALA A 545 -2.99 12.91 21.64
N TYR A 546 -4.20 12.52 22.07
CA TYR A 546 -5.23 12.05 21.15
C TYR A 546 -5.61 13.13 20.14
N ASN A 547 -5.55 12.74 18.87
CA ASN A 547 -5.96 13.56 17.74
C ASN A 547 -6.66 12.67 16.70
N PRO A 548 -7.98 12.82 16.47
CA PRO A 548 -8.72 11.98 15.52
C PRO A 548 -8.24 12.11 14.08
N VAL A 549 -7.55 13.20 13.71
CA VAL A 549 -6.95 13.37 12.38
C VAL A 549 -5.44 13.09 12.35
N GLY A 550 -4.86 12.70 13.50
CA GLY A 550 -3.46 12.31 13.60
C GLY A 550 -3.29 10.84 13.22
N ALA A 551 -2.51 10.58 12.15
CA ALA A 551 -2.26 9.26 11.59
C ALA A 551 -1.99 8.18 12.67
N HIS A 552 -1.03 8.42 13.56
CA HIS A 552 -0.69 7.49 14.65
C HIS A 552 -1.13 7.96 16.05
N LEU A 553 -2.04 8.95 16.10
CA LEU A 553 -2.51 9.59 17.34
C LEU A 553 -4.03 9.52 17.51
N GLY A 554 -4.74 8.72 16.72
CA GLY A 554 -6.19 8.61 16.85
C GLY A 554 -6.93 8.26 15.56
N ALA A 555 -6.24 8.24 14.41
CA ALA A 555 -6.84 7.76 13.16
C ALA A 555 -7.08 6.23 13.17
N VAL A 556 -7.85 5.73 12.19
CA VAL A 556 -8.20 4.31 12.03
C VAL A 556 -7.57 3.78 10.74
N TRP A 557 -6.72 2.76 10.87
CA TRP A 557 -6.04 2.12 9.74
C TRP A 557 -6.67 0.75 9.47
N PRO A 558 -7.10 0.44 8.24
CA PRO A 558 -7.61 -0.88 7.89
C PRO A 558 -6.62 -2.01 8.21
N SER A 559 -5.34 -1.81 7.90
CA SER A 559 -4.26 -2.79 8.15
C SER A 559 -4.07 -3.12 9.63
N ASP A 560 -4.00 -2.11 10.50
CA ASP A 560 -3.96 -2.28 11.97
C ASP A 560 -5.19 -3.06 12.46
N ASN A 561 -6.38 -2.70 11.97
CA ASN A 561 -7.64 -3.34 12.38
C ASN A 561 -7.75 -4.80 11.92
N ALA A 562 -7.17 -5.16 10.78
CA ALA A 562 -7.08 -6.55 10.34
C ALA A 562 -6.19 -7.39 11.28
N LEU A 563 -5.04 -6.84 11.71
CA LEU A 563 -4.17 -7.50 12.69
C LEU A 563 -4.86 -7.60 14.06
N VAL A 564 -5.57 -6.56 14.49
CA VAL A 564 -6.37 -6.56 15.72
C VAL A 564 -7.42 -7.67 15.69
N ALA A 565 -8.23 -7.77 14.63
CA ALA A 565 -9.25 -8.80 14.50
C ALA A 565 -8.65 -10.21 14.48
N ALA A 566 -7.55 -10.41 13.75
CA ALA A 566 -6.84 -11.68 13.71
C ALA A 566 -6.27 -12.06 15.09
N GLY A 567 -5.74 -11.10 15.84
CA GLY A 567 -5.28 -11.28 17.22
C GLY A 567 -6.40 -11.67 18.17
N LEU A 568 -7.55 -11.00 18.09
CA LEU A 568 -8.73 -11.34 18.88
C LEU A 568 -9.19 -12.79 18.60
N ARG A 569 -9.24 -13.19 17.32
CA ARG A 569 -9.58 -14.56 16.91
C ARG A 569 -8.59 -15.61 17.38
N ARG A 570 -7.30 -15.27 17.44
CA ARG A 570 -6.28 -16.16 17.99
C ARG A 570 -6.56 -16.52 19.46
N TYR A 571 -7.14 -15.59 20.22
CA TYR A 571 -7.50 -15.74 21.64
C TYR A 571 -8.99 -16.04 21.86
N HIS A 572 -9.72 -16.46 20.83
CA HIS A 572 -11.14 -16.85 20.90
C HIS A 572 -12.12 -15.72 21.28
N HIS A 573 -11.73 -14.47 21.09
CA HIS A 573 -12.59 -13.28 21.24
C HIS A 573 -13.35 -13.00 19.93
N ASP A 574 -14.22 -13.94 19.57
CA ASP A 574 -14.88 -14.01 18.26
C ASP A 574 -15.85 -12.85 18.03
N GLU A 575 -16.60 -12.45 19.05
CA GLU A 575 -17.58 -11.36 18.97
C GLU A 575 -16.89 -10.00 18.80
N GLU A 576 -15.80 -9.78 19.52
CA GLU A 576 -14.98 -8.58 19.41
C GLU A 576 -14.32 -8.48 18.04
N ALA A 577 -13.77 -9.59 17.52
CA ALA A 577 -13.19 -9.62 16.18
C ALA A 577 -14.23 -9.33 15.10
N ALA A 578 -15.41 -9.94 15.21
CA ALA A 578 -16.52 -9.73 14.29
C ALA A 578 -16.98 -8.27 14.29
N ARG A 579 -16.99 -7.61 15.46
CA ARG A 579 -17.32 -6.18 15.60
C ARG A 579 -16.29 -5.27 14.93
N VAL A 580 -14.99 -5.58 15.05
CA VAL A 580 -13.93 -4.81 14.37
C VAL A 580 -14.06 -4.97 12.85
N ALA A 581 -14.27 -6.19 12.36
CA ALA A 581 -14.44 -6.48 10.94
C ALA A 581 -15.68 -5.79 10.36
N ASP A 582 -16.83 -5.83 11.06
CA ASP A 582 -18.05 -5.13 10.64
C ASP A 582 -17.82 -3.63 10.49
N GLY A 583 -17.11 -3.00 11.44
CA GLY A 583 -16.75 -1.57 11.36
C GLY A 583 -15.97 -1.23 10.08
N ILE A 584 -14.97 -2.04 9.74
CA ILE A 584 -14.11 -1.81 8.57
C ILE A 584 -14.87 -2.08 7.25
N PHE A 585 -15.66 -3.14 7.16
CA PHE A 585 -16.49 -3.38 5.98
C PHE A 585 -17.60 -2.33 5.83
N ALA A 586 -18.19 -1.84 6.92
CA ALA A 586 -19.12 -0.71 6.88
C ALA A 586 -18.45 0.58 6.40
N MET A 587 -17.18 0.80 6.76
CA MET A 587 -16.38 1.90 6.21
C MET A 587 -16.15 1.72 4.71
N ALA A 588 -15.74 0.54 4.26
CA ALA A 588 -15.52 0.25 2.84
C ALA A 588 -16.80 0.46 2.00
N ASP A 589 -17.94 -0.01 2.50
CA ASP A 589 -19.24 0.17 1.85
C ASP A 589 -19.66 1.64 1.68
N LEU A 590 -19.26 2.51 2.62
CA LEU A 590 -19.59 3.94 2.58
C LEU A 590 -18.60 4.74 1.75
N VAL A 591 -17.33 4.32 1.70
CA VAL A 591 -16.31 4.95 0.87
C VAL A 591 -16.56 4.64 -0.61
N GLY A 592 -16.87 3.37 -0.94
CA GLY A 592 -17.01 2.87 -2.31
C GLY A 592 -15.67 2.86 -3.09
N GLY A 593 -15.44 1.85 -3.93
CA GLY A 593 -14.17 1.70 -4.65
C GLY A 593 -12.99 1.44 -3.69
N SER A 594 -11.78 1.88 -4.06
CA SER A 594 -10.56 1.59 -3.30
C SER A 594 -10.63 2.13 -1.86
N VAL A 595 -10.16 1.36 -0.89
CA VAL A 595 -10.11 1.78 0.50
C VAL A 595 -8.88 2.67 0.75
N PRO A 596 -9.04 3.81 1.48
CA PRO A 596 -7.90 4.65 1.84
C PRO A 596 -7.00 3.98 2.86
N GLU A 597 -5.73 4.38 2.85
CA GLU A 597 -4.72 4.01 3.85
C GLU A 597 -5.19 4.19 5.29
N VAL A 598 -5.91 5.29 5.55
CA VAL A 598 -6.35 5.69 6.87
C VAL A 598 -7.55 6.63 6.78
N ILE A 599 -8.46 6.54 7.75
CA ILE A 599 -9.55 7.50 7.97
C ILE A 599 -9.40 8.19 9.33
N ALA A 600 -10.00 9.36 9.50
CA ALA A 600 -10.02 10.01 10.81
C ALA A 600 -10.83 9.19 11.83
N GLY A 601 -10.37 9.15 13.08
CA GLY A 601 -10.98 8.36 14.16
C GLY A 601 -12.15 9.02 14.88
N TYR A 602 -12.89 9.92 14.22
CA TYR A 602 -14.11 10.47 14.82
C TYR A 602 -15.09 9.34 15.16
N PRO A 603 -15.85 9.44 16.27
CA PRO A 603 -16.91 8.49 16.55
C PRO A 603 -17.93 8.48 15.39
N ARG A 604 -18.32 7.29 14.93
CA ARG A 604 -19.33 7.09 13.87
C ARG A 604 -20.64 7.81 14.17
N ALA A 605 -21.03 7.90 15.44
CA ALA A 605 -22.22 8.61 15.88
C ALA A 605 -22.17 10.14 15.65
N VAL A 606 -20.97 10.72 15.51
CA VAL A 606 -20.78 12.16 15.27
C VAL A 606 -20.86 12.48 13.78
N THR A 607 -20.23 11.66 12.93
CA THR A 607 -20.09 11.97 11.51
C THR A 607 -21.10 11.24 10.64
N GLY A 608 -21.52 10.02 11.00
CA GLY A 608 -22.36 9.15 10.17
C GLY A 608 -21.63 8.52 8.96
N TYR A 609 -20.50 9.09 8.54
CA TYR A 609 -19.67 8.61 7.43
C TYR A 609 -18.17 8.64 7.79
N PRO A 610 -17.33 7.81 7.13
CA PRO A 610 -15.89 7.82 7.35
C PRO A 610 -15.25 9.10 6.80
N VAL A 611 -14.59 9.86 7.66
CA VAL A 611 -13.92 11.11 7.26
C VAL A 611 -12.54 10.77 6.68
N GLN A 612 -12.41 10.91 5.36
CA GLN A 612 -11.16 10.60 4.64
C GLN A 612 -10.11 11.69 4.86
N LEU A 613 -8.86 11.30 5.12
CA LEU A 613 -7.76 12.24 5.28
C LEU A 613 -7.19 12.65 3.91
N PRO A 614 -6.99 13.95 3.66
CA PRO A 614 -6.41 14.50 2.42
C PRO A 614 -5.18 13.82 1.84
N MET A 615 -4.32 13.31 2.72
CA MET A 615 -2.99 12.80 2.43
C MET A 615 -2.92 11.27 2.44
N ALA A 616 -4.01 10.60 2.83
CA ALA A 616 -4.06 9.15 2.90
C ALA A 616 -3.93 8.56 1.50
N GLY A 617 -3.10 7.53 1.37
CA GLY A 617 -2.94 6.84 0.10
C GLY A 617 -4.24 6.17 -0.36
N ARG A 618 -4.57 6.26 -1.66
CA ARG A 618 -5.76 5.62 -2.24
C ARG A 618 -5.55 5.42 -3.76
N PRO A 619 -5.42 4.18 -4.25
CA PRO A 619 -5.40 2.92 -3.50
C PRO A 619 -4.14 2.74 -2.63
N GLN A 620 -4.18 1.80 -1.69
CA GLN A 620 -3.06 1.45 -0.81
C GLN A 620 -3.02 -0.07 -0.55
N SER A 621 -1.84 -0.68 -0.60
CA SER A 621 -1.67 -2.14 -0.67
C SER A 621 -2.02 -2.89 0.61
N TRP A 622 -1.55 -2.46 1.78
CA TRP A 622 -1.91 -3.13 3.04
C TRP A 622 -3.38 -2.91 3.41
N SER A 623 -4.06 -1.92 2.84
CA SER A 623 -5.47 -1.61 3.11
C SER A 623 -6.37 -2.50 2.27
N ALA A 624 -6.00 -2.71 1.01
CA ALA A 624 -6.58 -3.75 0.18
C ALA A 624 -6.34 -5.14 0.80
N GLY A 625 -5.09 -5.42 1.22
CA GLY A 625 -4.75 -6.65 1.94
C GLY A 625 -5.56 -6.84 3.23
N ALA A 626 -5.80 -5.76 3.99
CA ALA A 626 -6.56 -5.81 5.23
C ALA A 626 -7.98 -6.37 5.04
N LEU A 627 -8.67 -5.99 3.96
CA LEU A 627 -10.01 -6.49 3.65
C LEU A 627 -9.98 -8.01 3.41
N LEU A 628 -8.95 -8.49 2.70
CA LEU A 628 -8.76 -9.92 2.44
C LEU A 628 -8.42 -10.68 3.72
N MET A 629 -7.53 -10.15 4.56
CA MET A 629 -7.21 -10.73 5.86
C MET A 629 -8.43 -10.77 6.79
N LEU A 630 -9.26 -9.72 6.82
CA LEU A 630 -10.50 -9.69 7.60
C LEU A 630 -11.48 -10.76 7.12
N LEU A 631 -11.66 -10.92 5.80
CA LEU A 631 -12.50 -11.98 5.23
C LEU A 631 -11.99 -13.38 5.64
N GLY A 632 -10.69 -13.63 5.50
CA GLY A 632 -10.08 -14.91 5.92
C GLY A 632 -10.20 -15.14 7.44
N THR A 633 -10.09 -14.08 8.23
CA THR A 633 -10.22 -14.10 9.70
C THR A 633 -11.65 -14.43 10.14
N LEU A 634 -12.64 -13.84 9.47
CA LEU A 634 -14.07 -14.09 9.68
C LEU A 634 -14.45 -15.53 9.30
N LEU A 635 -13.89 -16.08 8.23
CA LEU A 635 -14.06 -17.49 7.85
C LEU A 635 -13.21 -18.45 8.72
N GLY A 636 -12.26 -17.92 9.48
CA GLY A 636 -11.35 -18.69 10.33
C GLY A 636 -10.41 -19.59 9.54
N LEU A 637 -9.93 -19.12 8.39
CA LEU A 637 -9.06 -19.88 7.49
C LEU A 637 -7.69 -20.13 8.13
N ARG A 638 -7.31 -21.40 8.29
CA ARG A 638 -6.01 -21.78 8.87
C ARG A 638 -5.44 -23.03 8.21
N PRO A 639 -4.16 -23.04 7.82
CA PRO A 639 -3.50 -24.26 7.36
C PRO A 639 -3.30 -25.24 8.53
N CYS A 640 -3.65 -26.51 8.33
CA CYS A 640 -3.45 -27.59 9.30
C CYS A 640 -2.97 -28.87 8.62
N GLY A 641 -1.65 -29.10 8.65
CA GLY A 641 -1.04 -30.12 7.80
C GLY A 641 -1.42 -29.84 6.35
N ASP A 642 -1.82 -30.88 5.62
CA ASP A 642 -2.21 -30.80 4.21
C ASP A 642 -3.68 -30.41 4.00
N ASN A 643 -4.34 -29.77 4.98
CA ASN A 643 -5.74 -29.37 4.89
C ASN A 643 -5.95 -27.89 5.25
N LEU A 644 -7.01 -27.30 4.71
CA LEU A 644 -7.55 -26.01 5.13
C LEU A 644 -8.59 -26.23 6.23
N LEU A 645 -8.35 -25.68 7.42
CA LEU A 645 -9.39 -25.56 8.45
C LEU A 645 -10.21 -24.30 8.22
N VAL A 646 -11.51 -24.44 8.40
CA VAL A 646 -12.51 -23.37 8.28
C VAL A 646 -13.34 -23.37 9.56
N ASN A 647 -13.32 -22.24 10.28
CA ASN A 647 -14.03 -22.08 11.56
C ASN A 647 -14.72 -20.72 11.59
N PRO A 648 -15.85 -20.54 10.89
CA PRO A 648 -16.41 -19.23 10.64
C PRO A 648 -17.02 -18.59 11.90
N ALA A 649 -16.78 -17.29 12.07
CA ALA A 649 -17.40 -16.43 13.07
C ALA A 649 -17.79 -15.12 12.38
N LEU A 650 -18.96 -15.11 11.74
CA LEU A 650 -19.46 -13.95 11.01
C LEU A 650 -20.29 -13.04 11.93
N PRO A 651 -20.13 -11.71 11.86
CA PRO A 651 -21.04 -10.77 12.50
C PRO A 651 -22.45 -10.83 11.90
N ASP A 652 -23.44 -10.42 12.67
CA ASP A 652 -24.83 -10.38 12.24
C ASP A 652 -25.02 -9.46 11.02
N GLY A 653 -25.79 -9.93 10.03
CA GLY A 653 -26.10 -9.18 8.81
C GLY A 653 -25.17 -9.47 7.63
N PHE A 654 -24.13 -10.31 7.81
CA PHE A 654 -23.29 -10.77 6.70
C PHE A 654 -23.92 -11.92 5.91
N GLY A 655 -24.92 -12.61 6.47
CA GLY A 655 -25.59 -13.73 5.81
C GLY A 655 -24.64 -14.90 5.55
N ARG A 656 -24.86 -15.60 4.43
CA ARG A 656 -23.97 -16.65 3.91
C ARG A 656 -22.81 -16.05 3.12
N ILE A 657 -21.62 -16.59 3.35
CA ILE A 657 -20.40 -16.33 2.59
C ILE A 657 -19.79 -17.66 2.15
N GLU A 658 -19.35 -17.71 0.90
CA GLU A 658 -18.64 -18.86 0.32
C GLU A 658 -17.41 -18.31 -0.39
N LEU A 659 -16.25 -18.83 -0.02
CA LEU A 659 -14.99 -18.52 -0.66
C LEU A 659 -14.48 -19.81 -1.31
N LEU A 660 -14.61 -19.89 -2.63
CA LEU A 660 -14.30 -21.07 -3.41
C LEU A 660 -12.86 -21.02 -3.90
N ASP A 661 -12.24 -22.18 -4.12
CA ASP A 661 -10.91 -22.28 -4.73
C ASP A 661 -9.76 -21.63 -3.93
N VAL A 662 -9.83 -21.63 -2.59
CA VAL A 662 -8.75 -21.13 -1.72
C VAL A 662 -7.45 -21.91 -1.98
N PRO A 663 -6.39 -21.28 -2.51
CA PRO A 663 -5.14 -21.95 -2.82
C PRO A 663 -4.36 -22.31 -1.55
N GLY A 664 -3.59 -23.39 -1.64
CA GLY A 664 -2.63 -23.78 -0.61
C GLY A 664 -1.96 -25.10 -0.96
N ARG A 665 -1.22 -25.69 -0.02
CA ARG A 665 -0.56 -26.99 -0.19
C ARG A 665 -1.54 -28.14 -0.45
N TRP A 666 -2.81 -27.95 -0.13
CA TRP A 666 -3.93 -28.84 -0.47
C TRP A 666 -4.41 -28.69 -1.94
N GLY A 667 -3.78 -27.84 -2.75
CA GLY A 667 -4.24 -27.48 -4.08
C GLY A 667 -5.26 -26.34 -4.01
N ARG A 668 -6.55 -26.68 -3.96
CA ARG A 668 -7.68 -25.75 -3.84
C ARG A 668 -8.73 -26.33 -2.90
N ALA A 669 -9.29 -25.49 -2.03
CA ALA A 669 -10.34 -25.88 -1.09
C ALA A 669 -11.38 -24.76 -0.93
N ASP A 670 -12.60 -25.13 -0.60
CA ASP A 670 -13.68 -24.16 -0.39
C ASP A 670 -13.87 -23.88 1.11
N ALA A 671 -14.27 -22.65 1.42
CA ALA A 671 -14.61 -22.22 2.77
C ALA A 671 -16.01 -21.62 2.82
N TYR A 672 -16.81 -22.09 3.77
CA TYR A 672 -18.21 -21.70 3.92
C TYR A 672 -18.44 -21.09 5.31
N GLY A 673 -19.18 -19.99 5.37
CA GLY A 673 -19.58 -19.33 6.61
C GLY A 673 -21.02 -18.84 6.54
N ARG A 674 -21.70 -18.78 7.69
CA ARG A 674 -23.01 -18.16 7.82
C ARG A 674 -23.13 -17.46 9.16
N ASP A 675 -23.72 -16.27 9.17
CA ASP A 675 -24.02 -15.58 10.43
C ASP A 675 -25.07 -16.33 11.28
N ARG A 676 -25.12 -16.00 12.57
CA ARG A 676 -26.01 -16.67 13.52
C ARG A 676 -27.45 -16.14 13.48
N SER A 677 -27.70 -15.04 12.78
CA SER A 677 -29.00 -14.35 12.75
C SER A 677 -30.10 -15.20 12.09
N ALA A 678 -29.74 -16.04 11.12
CA ALA A 678 -30.65 -16.95 10.42
C ALA A 678 -31.08 -18.19 11.24
N VAL A 679 -30.46 -18.46 12.40
CA VAL A 679 -30.71 -19.65 13.22
C VAL A 679 -31.70 -19.38 14.37
N ARG A 680 -32.27 -18.17 14.49
CA ARG A 680 -33.38 -17.95 15.45
C ARG A 680 -34.55 -18.87 15.06
N PRO A 681 -34.94 -19.84 15.90
CA PRO A 681 -36.03 -20.73 15.56
C PRO A 681 -37.31 -19.90 15.47
N GLY A 682 -37.84 -19.81 14.24
CA GLY A 682 -39.18 -19.33 14.00
C GLY A 682 -40.14 -20.01 14.97
N HIS A 683 -40.97 -19.19 15.61
CA HIS A 683 -42.10 -19.57 16.44
C HIS A 683 -42.75 -20.85 15.88
N ARG A 684 -42.53 -22.00 16.53
CA ARG A 684 -43.31 -23.21 16.21
C ARG A 684 -44.78 -22.83 16.43
N PRO A 685 -45.66 -22.90 15.42
CA PRO A 685 -47.07 -22.71 15.69
C PRO A 685 -47.49 -23.80 16.67
N ARG A 686 -48.01 -23.39 17.83
CA ARG A 686 -48.62 -24.30 18.79
C ARG A 686 -49.81 -24.96 18.08
N LEU A 687 -49.65 -26.21 17.69
CA LEU A 687 -50.77 -27.07 17.33
C LEU A 687 -51.63 -27.25 18.59
N ARG A 688 -52.91 -26.89 18.46
CA ARG A 688 -53.96 -27.19 19.44
C ARG A 688 -54.36 -28.66 19.34
#